data_AF-A0A925NB92-F1
#
_entry.id   AF-A0A925NB92-F1
#
_cell.length_a   1.000
_cell.length_b   1.000
_cell.length_c   1.000
_cell.angle_alpha   90.00
_cell.angle_beta   90.00
_cell.angle_gamma   90.00
#
_symmetry.space_group_name_H-M   'P 1'
#
loop_
_entity.id
_entity.type
_entity.pdbx_description
1 polymer ?
#
loop_
_entity_poly.entity_id
_entity_poly.type
_entity_poly.pdbx_seq_one_letter_code
_entity_poly.pdbx_strand_id
1 'polypeptide(L)'
;MAAPLTKALRWAAAAVVLVLVVLLYRHYELGSLLTLDSLKASRDSLLAQYQANPGVTLAAFFVIYVAVTALSIPGATVLTLAAGAMFGLWVGLVLASFASSIGATLAFLASRYLLRDSVQGRFGKQLAPINEGVKRDGALYLLTLRLVPVFPFFMINLVMGLTPIPARRFYWVSQLGMLAGTAVYVNAGTQLAAIQSLRDVVSPGLLLSFALLGVFPLIGKGVADWLKARKVYAKWPKPKRFDRNIVVIGAGSGGLVTSYIAAVVKARVTLVEGHKMGGDCLNFGCVPSKALIRSAKLAHQIRKAGALGVSDAHGTVDFAAVMARVQRVVADIEPHDSVERYTGLGVEVLQGHARITSPWSVEITTAAGTQTLTTRSIVIAAGAQPFVPPIPGLAEVGCVTSDTVWGLTQLPKRLVVLGGGPIGCELAQSFARLGSQVTQVEMAPRVMLREDDDAAALVTAALLADGVRLLTGHQAVRCEREGDVKRLIVKHGDAEITLEFDELLCAVGRSPRVTGYGVEELGIELSPRKTIATDSYLRTNFPNIYAVGDVAGPFQLTHVAAHQAWYAAVNALFGRFKKFKADYSVIPWATFTDPEVARVGLSEAEAEEQGVAVEVTRFELKELDRAIADGATNGFIKVLTVPGKDKILGVTIVGEHAGDLLAEYVLAMKHGLGLNKILGTIHTYPTMAEANKYVAGEWKRAHAPQGLLAWVERFHAWERR
;
A
#
# COMPACT_ATOMS: atom_id res chain seq x y z
N MET A 1 -7.19 3.91 -47.71
CA MET A 1 -6.63 3.60 -46.37
C MET A 1 -5.11 3.74 -46.47
N ALA A 2 -4.53 4.80 -45.91
CA ALA A 2 -3.09 5.00 -45.93
C ALA A 2 -2.42 4.12 -44.87
N ALA A 3 -1.35 3.41 -45.24
CA ALA A 3 -0.56 2.60 -44.32
C ALA A 3 0.00 3.45 -43.16
N PRO A 4 -0.05 2.99 -41.91
CA PRO A 4 0.44 3.77 -40.78
C PRO A 4 1.96 3.98 -40.89
N LEU A 5 2.39 5.24 -40.87
CA LEU A 5 3.80 5.66 -40.82
C LEU A 5 4.57 4.89 -39.73
N THR A 6 5.76 4.39 -40.07
CA THR A 6 6.66 3.68 -39.14
C THR A 6 7.08 4.58 -37.97
N LYS A 7 7.34 3.99 -36.81
CA LYS A 7 7.71 4.71 -35.57
C LYS A 7 8.87 5.70 -35.80
N ALA A 8 9.88 5.29 -36.57
CA ALA A 8 11.02 6.13 -36.93
C ALA A 8 10.63 7.38 -37.73
N LEU A 9 9.70 7.26 -38.69
CA LEU A 9 9.26 8.40 -39.50
C LEU A 9 8.46 9.43 -38.68
N ARG A 10 7.68 8.98 -37.69
CA ARG A 10 6.94 9.87 -36.78
C ARG A 10 7.88 10.71 -35.91
N TRP A 11 8.95 10.10 -35.40
CA TRP A 11 9.97 10.80 -34.62
C TRP A 11 10.80 11.76 -35.48
N ALA A 12 11.15 11.37 -36.71
CA ALA A 12 11.84 12.25 -37.66
C ALA A 12 10.99 13.48 -38.02
N ALA A 13 9.71 13.28 -38.36
CA ALA A 13 8.79 14.37 -38.65
C ALA A 13 8.57 15.30 -37.45
N ALA A 14 8.40 14.74 -36.24
CA ALA A 14 8.26 15.53 -35.01
C ALA A 14 9.54 16.34 -34.70
N ALA A 15 10.73 15.76 -34.91
CA ALA A 15 12.00 16.45 -34.74
C ALA A 15 12.17 17.61 -35.73
N VAL A 16 11.80 17.40 -37.00
CA VAL A 16 11.83 18.46 -38.03
C VAL A 16 10.89 19.61 -37.68
N VAL A 17 9.66 19.31 -37.25
CA VAL A 17 8.70 20.34 -36.81
C VAL A 17 9.23 21.10 -35.58
N LEU A 18 9.80 20.39 -34.60
CA LEU A 18 10.37 21.04 -33.41
C LEU A 18 11.54 21.96 -33.76
N VAL A 19 12.45 21.51 -34.63
CA VAL A 19 13.58 22.30 -35.12
C VAL A 19 13.09 23.53 -35.88
N LEU A 20 12.10 23.38 -36.77
CA LEU A 20 11.48 24.50 -37.47
C LEU A 20 10.85 25.50 -36.50
N VAL A 21 10.12 25.04 -35.49
CA VAL A 21 9.51 25.92 -34.48
C VAL A 21 10.58 26.67 -33.69
N VAL A 22 11.66 26.02 -33.28
CA VAL A 22 12.78 26.66 -32.56
C VAL A 22 13.50 27.69 -33.44
N LEU A 23 13.75 27.34 -34.71
CA LEU A 23 14.37 28.25 -35.68
C LEU A 23 13.48 29.46 -35.96
N LEU A 24 12.18 29.26 -36.17
CA LEU A 24 11.20 30.34 -36.34
C LEU A 24 11.10 31.22 -35.08
N TYR A 25 11.06 30.61 -33.89
CA TYR A 25 11.02 31.33 -32.61
C TYR A 25 12.24 32.23 -32.41
N ARG A 26 13.43 31.73 -32.77
CA ARG A 26 14.68 32.48 -32.67
C ARG A 26 14.83 33.52 -33.78
N HIS A 27 14.39 33.21 -34.99
CA HIS A 27 14.49 34.09 -36.16
C HIS A 27 13.56 35.30 -36.08
N TYR A 28 12.32 35.09 -35.62
CA TYR A 28 11.33 36.16 -35.46
C TYR A 28 11.36 36.83 -34.08
N GLU A 29 12.35 36.50 -33.24
CA GLU A 29 12.45 36.96 -31.84
C GLU A 29 11.11 36.88 -31.10
N LEU A 30 10.33 35.81 -31.31
CA LEU A 30 8.97 35.70 -30.76
C LEU A 30 8.93 35.82 -29.23
N GLY A 31 10.05 35.53 -28.56
CA GLY A 31 10.23 35.75 -27.13
C GLY A 31 10.27 37.23 -26.70
N SER A 32 10.74 38.15 -27.54
CA SER A 32 10.71 39.60 -27.27
C SER A 32 9.33 40.20 -27.60
N LEU A 33 8.64 39.64 -28.60
CA LEU A 33 7.28 40.03 -29.01
C LEU A 33 6.20 39.59 -28.02
N LEU A 34 6.34 38.42 -27.38
CA LEU A 34 5.41 37.88 -26.38
C LEU A 34 5.75 38.33 -24.95
N THR A 35 6.13 39.59 -24.78
CA THR A 35 6.37 40.22 -23.46
C THR A 35 5.28 41.23 -23.11
N LEU A 36 5.16 41.54 -21.82
CA LEU A 36 4.21 42.56 -21.35
C LEU A 36 4.55 43.95 -21.88
N ASP A 37 5.82 44.27 -22.06
CA ASP A 37 6.27 45.59 -22.51
C ASP A 37 5.98 45.79 -24.00
N SER A 38 6.24 44.77 -24.84
CA SER A 38 5.88 44.77 -26.27
C SER A 38 4.36 44.84 -26.48
N LEU A 39 3.59 44.17 -25.61
CA LEU A 39 2.12 44.25 -25.63
C LEU A 39 1.61 45.65 -25.33
N LYS A 40 2.21 46.34 -24.35
CA LYS A 40 1.87 47.74 -24.03
C LYS A 40 2.27 48.70 -25.16
N ALA A 41 3.46 48.53 -25.73
CA ALA A 41 3.95 49.38 -26.82
C ALA A 41 3.15 49.22 -28.12
N SER A 42 2.64 48.02 -28.40
CA SER A 42 1.87 47.73 -29.62
C SER A 42 0.36 47.93 -29.45
N ARG A 43 -0.11 48.30 -28.26
CA ARG A 43 -1.54 48.33 -27.89
C ARG A 43 -2.39 49.19 -28.83
N ASP A 44 -2.01 50.45 -29.02
CA ASP A 44 -2.85 51.41 -29.75
C ASP A 44 -2.95 51.06 -31.24
N SER A 45 -1.87 50.50 -31.80
CA SER A 45 -1.85 49.94 -33.15
C SER A 45 -2.75 48.71 -33.29
N LEU A 46 -2.71 47.80 -32.31
CA LEU A 46 -3.55 46.60 -32.29
C LEU A 46 -5.04 46.92 -32.08
N LEU A 47 -5.37 47.94 -31.27
CA LEU A 47 -6.73 48.44 -31.09
C LEU A 47 -7.25 49.12 -32.36
N ALA A 48 -6.43 49.94 -33.03
CA ALA A 48 -6.78 50.55 -34.30
C ALA A 48 -7.05 49.51 -35.40
N GLN A 49 -6.25 48.44 -35.45
CA GLN A 49 -6.47 47.31 -36.37
C GLN A 49 -7.76 46.55 -36.04
N TYR A 50 -8.05 46.32 -34.75
CA TYR A 50 -9.31 45.69 -34.32
C TYR A 50 -10.53 46.54 -34.68
N GLN A 51 -10.45 47.87 -34.54
CA GLN A 51 -11.52 48.79 -34.95
C GLN A 51 -11.72 48.82 -36.47
N ALA A 52 -10.62 48.73 -37.24
CA ALA A 52 -10.67 48.74 -38.70
C ALA A 52 -11.21 47.43 -39.30
N ASN A 53 -10.83 46.26 -38.75
CA ASN A 53 -11.21 44.95 -39.29
C ASN A 53 -11.46 43.90 -38.18
N PRO A 54 -12.54 44.03 -37.40
CA PRO A 54 -12.73 43.24 -36.18
C PRO A 54 -12.77 41.72 -36.42
N GLY A 55 -13.44 41.27 -37.49
CA GLY A 55 -13.54 39.84 -37.81
C GLY A 55 -12.19 39.19 -38.15
N VAL A 56 -11.36 39.88 -38.93
CA VAL A 56 -10.03 39.39 -39.34
C VAL A 56 -9.09 39.38 -38.15
N THR A 57 -9.09 40.42 -37.32
CA THR A 57 -8.24 40.50 -36.13
C THR A 57 -8.61 39.42 -35.11
N LEU A 58 -9.90 39.15 -34.87
CA LEU A 58 -10.34 38.07 -33.98
C LEU A 58 -9.94 36.69 -34.51
N ALA A 59 -10.14 36.43 -35.81
CA ALA A 59 -9.79 35.16 -36.43
C ALA A 59 -8.27 34.91 -36.41
N ALA A 60 -7.47 35.92 -36.77
CA ALA A 60 -6.01 35.84 -36.74
C ALA A 60 -5.50 35.59 -35.31
N PHE A 61 -6.01 36.35 -34.33
CA PHE A 61 -5.65 36.17 -32.92
C PHE A 61 -6.01 34.77 -32.42
N PHE A 62 -7.20 34.27 -32.76
CA PHE A 62 -7.66 32.93 -32.38
C PHE A 62 -6.72 31.84 -32.93
N VAL A 63 -6.37 31.91 -34.22
CA VAL A 63 -5.47 30.94 -34.87
C VAL A 63 -4.07 30.98 -34.24
N ILE A 64 -3.52 32.18 -34.02
CA ILE A 64 -2.23 32.37 -33.37
C ILE A 64 -2.25 31.76 -31.96
N TYR A 65 -3.30 32.03 -31.18
CA TYR A 65 -3.43 31.50 -29.83
C TYR A 65 -3.50 29.97 -29.84
N VAL A 66 -4.33 29.37 -30.70
CA VAL A 66 -4.42 27.91 -30.85
C VAL A 66 -3.05 27.33 -31.19
N ALA A 67 -2.34 27.92 -32.15
CA ALA A 67 -1.02 27.46 -32.58
C ALA A 67 0.02 27.53 -31.46
N VAL A 68 0.13 28.67 -30.77
CA VAL A 68 1.05 28.87 -29.63
C VAL A 68 0.77 27.86 -28.52
N THR A 69 -0.51 27.61 -28.23
CA THR A 69 -0.91 26.64 -27.20
C THR A 69 -0.68 25.19 -27.64
N ALA A 70 -0.95 24.84 -28.90
CA ALA A 70 -0.74 23.51 -29.46
C ALA A 70 0.74 23.13 -29.52
N LEU A 71 1.60 24.10 -29.86
CA LEU A 71 3.04 23.96 -29.86
C LEU A 71 3.65 24.04 -28.45
N SER A 72 2.83 24.24 -27.41
CA SER A 72 3.27 24.34 -26.02
C SER A 72 4.33 25.44 -25.80
N ILE A 73 4.27 26.52 -26.58
CA ILE A 73 5.23 27.64 -26.49
C ILE A 73 4.93 28.46 -25.21
N PRO A 74 5.95 28.77 -24.38
CA PRO A 74 5.80 29.68 -23.26
C PRO A 74 5.37 31.07 -23.75
N GLY A 75 4.12 31.48 -23.46
CA GLY A 75 3.56 32.73 -23.99
C GLY A 75 2.03 32.81 -23.96
N ALA A 76 1.35 31.67 -23.76
CA ALA A 76 -0.11 31.62 -23.67
C ALA A 76 -0.70 32.55 -22.60
N THR A 77 -0.02 32.75 -21.46
CA THR A 77 -0.44 33.69 -20.41
C THR A 77 -0.46 35.14 -20.91
N VAL A 78 0.54 35.54 -21.69
CA VAL A 78 0.62 36.89 -22.27
C VAL A 78 -0.48 37.08 -23.32
N LEU A 79 -0.78 36.04 -24.10
CA LEU A 79 -1.92 36.07 -25.03
C LEU A 79 -3.28 36.14 -24.29
N THR A 80 -3.45 35.48 -23.15
CA THR A 80 -4.67 35.62 -22.34
C THR A 80 -4.86 37.05 -21.82
N LEU A 81 -3.76 37.69 -21.38
CA LEU A 81 -3.76 39.09 -20.95
C LEU A 81 -4.04 40.03 -22.12
N ALA A 82 -3.43 39.78 -23.27
CA ALA A 82 -3.66 40.50 -24.53
C ALA A 82 -5.13 40.43 -24.97
N ALA A 83 -5.75 39.25 -24.84
CA ALA A 83 -7.16 39.07 -25.18
C ALA A 83 -8.07 39.99 -24.35
N GLY A 84 -7.76 40.16 -23.05
CA GLY A 84 -8.47 41.11 -22.18
C GLY A 84 -8.18 42.57 -22.54
N ALA A 85 -6.91 42.92 -22.75
CA ALA A 85 -6.51 44.29 -23.09
C ALA A 85 -7.06 44.78 -24.44
N MET A 86 -7.17 43.89 -25.44
CA MET A 86 -7.59 44.24 -26.80
C MET A 86 -9.10 44.14 -27.02
N PHE A 87 -9.74 43.11 -26.46
CA PHE A 87 -11.14 42.77 -26.79
C PHE A 87 -12.11 42.96 -25.63
N GLY A 88 -11.61 43.37 -24.45
CA GLY A 88 -12.41 43.49 -23.24
C GLY A 88 -12.74 42.13 -22.62
N LEU A 89 -13.45 42.16 -21.48
CA LEU A 89 -13.65 40.97 -20.66
C LEU A 89 -14.41 39.86 -21.39
N TRP A 90 -15.59 40.16 -21.94
CA TRP A 90 -16.48 39.13 -22.47
C TRP A 90 -15.98 38.51 -23.77
N VAL A 91 -15.57 39.35 -24.74
CA VAL A 91 -15.05 38.87 -26.04
C VAL A 91 -13.69 38.19 -25.83
N GLY A 92 -12.80 38.79 -25.02
CA GLY A 92 -11.51 38.20 -24.67
C GLY A 92 -11.65 36.85 -23.95
N LEU A 93 -12.63 36.71 -23.05
CA LEU A 93 -12.90 35.46 -22.33
C LEU A 93 -13.36 34.35 -23.27
N VAL A 94 -14.33 34.61 -24.15
CA VAL A 94 -14.80 33.60 -25.11
C VAL A 94 -13.67 33.19 -26.05
N LEU A 95 -12.95 34.17 -26.61
CA LEU A 95 -11.87 33.94 -27.56
C LEU A 95 -10.74 33.11 -26.93
N ALA A 96 -10.22 33.54 -25.77
CA ALA A 96 -9.13 32.86 -25.08
C ALA A 96 -9.54 31.50 -24.52
N SER A 97 -10.78 31.34 -24.05
CA SER A 97 -11.28 30.07 -23.50
C SER A 97 -11.30 28.98 -24.58
N PHE A 98 -11.92 29.25 -25.74
CA PHE A 98 -11.99 28.25 -26.81
C PHE A 98 -10.63 28.03 -27.48
N ALA A 99 -9.86 29.11 -27.74
CA ALA A 99 -8.55 28.97 -28.37
C ALA A 99 -7.57 28.14 -27.50
N SER A 100 -7.54 28.40 -26.20
CA SER A 100 -6.69 27.66 -25.27
C SER A 100 -7.11 26.19 -25.13
N SER A 101 -8.40 25.88 -25.09
CA SER A 101 -8.88 24.49 -24.99
C SER A 101 -8.62 23.67 -26.25
N ILE A 102 -8.81 24.27 -27.43
CA ILE A 102 -8.52 23.61 -28.71
C ILE A 102 -7.02 23.38 -28.84
N GLY A 103 -6.20 24.41 -28.61
CA GLY A 103 -4.75 24.28 -28.64
C GLY A 103 -4.23 23.27 -27.61
N ALA A 104 -4.75 23.28 -26.38
CA ALA A 104 -4.40 22.29 -25.36
C ALA A 104 -4.74 20.86 -25.79
N THR A 105 -5.87 20.67 -26.49
CA THR A 105 -6.29 19.35 -27.00
C THR A 105 -5.38 18.88 -28.13
N LEU A 106 -4.92 19.78 -29.00
CA LEU A 106 -3.93 19.45 -30.03
C LEU A 106 -2.59 19.04 -29.43
N ALA A 107 -2.07 19.78 -28.44
CA ALA A 107 -0.85 19.42 -27.70
C ALA A 107 -0.99 18.04 -27.01
N PHE A 108 -2.14 17.80 -26.39
CA PHE A 108 -2.49 16.52 -25.77
C PHE A 108 -2.49 15.36 -26.77
N LEU A 109 -3.10 15.54 -27.95
CA LEU A 109 -3.13 14.51 -29.00
C LEU A 109 -1.74 14.26 -29.56
N ALA A 110 -0.94 15.31 -29.78
CA ALA A 110 0.44 15.17 -30.21
C ALA A 110 1.26 14.33 -29.21
N SER A 111 1.19 14.64 -27.91
CA SER A 111 1.83 13.84 -26.86
C SER A 111 1.32 12.39 -26.85
N ARG A 112 0.00 12.19 -26.99
CA ARG A 112 -0.60 10.85 -27.03
C ARG A 112 -0.07 9.97 -28.15
N TYR A 113 0.01 10.50 -29.37
CA TYR A 113 0.37 9.70 -30.53
C TYR A 113 1.88 9.58 -30.75
N LEU A 114 2.67 10.50 -30.20
CA LEU A 114 4.13 10.51 -30.37
C LEU A 114 4.86 9.88 -29.17
N LEU A 115 4.41 10.16 -27.94
CA LEU A 115 5.20 9.90 -26.73
C LEU A 115 4.64 8.78 -25.86
N ARG A 116 3.32 8.56 -25.86
CA ARG A 116 2.64 7.68 -24.89
C ARG A 116 3.26 6.28 -24.79
N ASP A 117 3.40 5.57 -25.91
CA ASP A 117 3.86 4.17 -25.87
C ASP A 117 5.31 4.07 -25.40
N SER A 118 6.18 4.99 -25.84
CA SER A 118 7.58 5.04 -25.42
C SER A 118 7.72 5.39 -23.93
N VAL A 119 6.94 6.36 -23.44
CA VAL A 119 7.00 6.81 -22.04
C VAL A 119 6.35 5.80 -21.11
N GLN A 120 5.21 5.21 -21.48
CA GLN A 120 4.57 4.15 -20.69
C GLN A 120 5.43 2.88 -20.65
N GLY A 121 6.15 2.55 -21.74
CA GLY A 121 7.10 1.44 -21.75
C GLY A 121 8.29 1.66 -20.81
N ARG A 122 8.80 2.90 -20.69
CA ARG A 122 9.99 3.22 -19.88
C ARG A 122 9.68 3.60 -18.42
N PHE A 123 8.54 4.24 -18.16
CA PHE A 123 8.15 4.78 -16.85
C PHE A 123 6.78 4.27 -16.36
N GLY A 124 6.30 3.15 -16.89
CA GLY A 124 4.96 2.62 -16.60
C GLY A 124 4.68 2.41 -15.11
N LYS A 125 5.68 2.05 -14.31
CA LYS A 125 5.54 1.84 -12.85
C LYS A 125 5.34 3.14 -12.10
N GLN A 126 6.14 4.17 -12.37
CA GLN A 126 5.97 5.50 -11.76
C GLN A 126 4.65 6.15 -12.19
N LEU A 127 4.18 5.84 -13.41
CA LEU A 127 2.92 6.33 -13.94
C LEU A 127 1.70 5.48 -13.53
N ALA A 128 1.88 4.27 -13.00
CA ALA A 128 0.78 3.37 -12.68
C ALA A 128 -0.21 3.96 -11.65
N PRO A 129 0.23 4.55 -10.52
CA PRO A 129 -0.70 5.20 -9.58
C PRO A 129 -1.47 6.36 -10.22
N ILE A 130 -0.82 7.10 -11.12
CA ILE A 130 -1.42 8.22 -11.85
C ILE A 130 -2.46 7.70 -12.85
N ASN A 131 -2.10 6.68 -13.63
CA ASN A 131 -2.98 6.04 -14.60
C ASN A 131 -4.22 5.45 -13.93
N GLU A 132 -4.06 4.75 -12.80
CA GLU A 132 -5.19 4.19 -12.03
C GLU A 132 -6.08 5.30 -11.44
N GLY A 133 -5.48 6.36 -10.90
CA GLY A 133 -6.23 7.54 -10.46
C GLY A 133 -7.03 8.20 -11.59
N VAL A 134 -6.43 8.32 -12.79
CA VAL A 134 -7.09 8.88 -13.97
C VAL A 134 -8.14 7.94 -14.56
N LYS A 135 -7.98 6.62 -14.46
CA LYS A 135 -9.04 5.66 -14.84
C LYS A 135 -10.26 5.79 -13.93
N ARG A 136 -10.04 5.86 -12.61
CA ARG A 136 -11.13 5.98 -11.63
C ARG A 136 -11.86 7.32 -11.74
N ASP A 137 -11.12 8.43 -11.84
CA ASP A 137 -11.66 9.79 -11.70
C ASP A 137 -11.00 10.83 -12.63
N GLY A 138 -10.66 10.47 -13.87
CA GLY A 138 -9.85 11.31 -14.76
C GLY A 138 -10.38 12.72 -15.04
N ALA A 139 -11.70 12.92 -15.05
CA ALA A 139 -12.28 14.26 -15.17
C ALA A 139 -11.95 15.14 -13.94
N LEU A 140 -12.07 14.56 -12.75
CA LEU A 140 -11.79 15.25 -11.49
C LEU A 140 -10.29 15.55 -11.34
N TYR A 141 -9.46 14.60 -11.75
CA TYR A 141 -8.01 14.70 -11.69
C TYR A 141 -7.52 15.84 -12.59
N LEU A 142 -7.97 15.85 -13.85
CA LEU A 142 -7.66 16.92 -14.80
C LEU A 142 -8.20 18.27 -14.32
N LEU A 143 -9.45 18.31 -13.83
CA LEU A 143 -10.03 19.53 -13.28
C LEU A 143 -9.12 20.08 -12.19
N THR A 144 -8.78 19.26 -11.19
CA THR A 144 -7.90 19.66 -10.07
C THR A 144 -6.56 20.20 -10.57
N LEU A 145 -5.90 19.53 -11.52
CA LEU A 145 -4.64 20.00 -12.10
C LEU A 145 -4.78 21.37 -12.75
N ARG A 146 -5.89 21.65 -13.45
CA ARG A 146 -6.16 22.96 -14.07
C ARG A 146 -6.40 24.06 -13.04
N LEU A 147 -6.90 23.71 -11.86
CA LEU A 147 -7.10 24.67 -10.78
C LEU A 147 -5.80 24.95 -10.02
N VAL A 148 -4.79 24.07 -10.05
CA VAL A 148 -3.53 24.24 -9.30
C VAL A 148 -2.53 25.11 -10.08
N PRO A 149 -2.19 26.32 -9.61
CA PRO A 149 -1.33 27.25 -10.36
C PRO A 149 0.15 26.86 -10.38
N VAL A 150 0.55 25.87 -9.58
CA VAL A 150 1.94 25.39 -9.50
C VAL A 150 2.41 24.68 -10.76
N PHE A 151 1.48 24.08 -11.52
CA PHE A 151 1.84 23.34 -12.73
C PHE A 151 1.74 24.23 -13.98
N PRO A 152 2.81 24.36 -14.77
CA PRO A 152 2.74 25.07 -16.05
C PRO A 152 1.65 24.48 -16.96
N PHE A 153 0.82 25.38 -17.52
CA PHE A 153 -0.36 25.02 -18.31
C PHE A 153 -0.05 24.05 -19.46
N PHE A 154 1.03 24.32 -20.20
CA PHE A 154 1.45 23.49 -21.33
C PHE A 154 1.86 22.08 -20.89
N MET A 155 2.47 21.95 -19.71
CA MET A 155 2.93 20.68 -19.17
C MET A 155 1.75 19.75 -18.85
N ILE A 156 0.65 20.29 -18.31
CA ILE A 156 -0.57 19.52 -18.05
C ILE A 156 -1.10 18.90 -19.36
N ASN A 157 -1.09 19.65 -20.47
CA ASN A 157 -1.57 19.17 -21.76
C ASN A 157 -0.78 17.94 -22.22
N LEU A 158 0.54 18.04 -22.17
CA LEU A 158 1.46 16.99 -22.60
C LEU A 158 1.37 15.76 -21.69
N VAL A 159 1.42 15.95 -20.37
CA VAL A 159 1.39 14.86 -19.39
C VAL A 159 0.07 14.08 -19.49
N MET A 160 -1.07 14.78 -19.59
CA MET A 160 -2.37 14.11 -19.67
C MET A 160 -2.53 13.31 -20.97
N GLY A 161 -1.83 13.70 -22.06
CA GLY A 161 -1.78 12.93 -23.31
C GLY A 161 -1.21 11.52 -23.14
N LEU A 162 -0.32 11.34 -22.16
CA LEU A 162 0.30 10.06 -21.81
C LEU A 162 -0.65 9.15 -21.02
N THR A 163 -1.65 9.72 -20.34
CA THR A 163 -2.60 9.00 -19.48
C THR A 163 -3.73 8.34 -20.30
N PRO A 164 -4.53 7.44 -19.71
CA PRO A 164 -5.67 6.80 -20.39
C PRO A 164 -6.94 7.68 -20.52
N ILE A 165 -6.91 8.98 -20.18
CA ILE A 165 -8.11 9.84 -20.26
C ILE A 165 -8.61 10.00 -21.72
N PRO A 166 -9.91 9.87 -22.01
CA PRO A 166 -10.44 10.11 -23.36
C PRO A 166 -10.26 11.57 -23.81
N ALA A 167 -9.92 11.81 -25.08
CA ALA A 167 -9.70 13.16 -25.63
C ALA A 167 -10.93 14.06 -25.49
N ARG A 168 -12.13 13.51 -25.74
CA ARG A 168 -13.40 14.22 -25.52
C ARG A 168 -13.56 14.68 -24.07
N ARG A 169 -13.20 13.82 -23.11
CA ARG A 169 -13.25 14.15 -21.67
C ARG A 169 -12.20 15.22 -21.33
N PHE A 170 -11.00 15.11 -21.89
CA PHE A 170 -9.95 16.12 -21.73
C PHE A 170 -10.39 17.51 -22.20
N TYR A 171 -11.01 17.61 -23.39
CA TYR A 171 -11.50 18.86 -23.94
C TYR A 171 -12.54 19.52 -23.05
N TRP A 172 -13.65 18.82 -22.74
CA TRP A 172 -14.75 19.41 -21.97
C TRP A 172 -14.34 19.81 -20.54
N VAL A 173 -13.49 19.00 -19.90
CA VAL A 173 -12.99 19.30 -18.57
C VAL A 173 -12.00 20.47 -18.62
N SER A 174 -11.15 20.57 -19.65
CA SER A 174 -10.26 21.73 -19.82
C SER A 174 -11.07 23.00 -20.09
N GLN A 175 -12.06 22.94 -20.98
CA GLN A 175 -12.95 24.07 -21.28
C GLN A 175 -13.62 24.62 -20.03
N LEU A 176 -14.20 23.74 -19.20
CA LEU A 176 -14.85 24.14 -17.96
C LEU A 176 -13.85 24.57 -16.88
N GLY A 177 -12.78 23.79 -16.69
CA GLY A 177 -11.82 23.98 -15.61
C GLY A 177 -10.91 25.19 -15.77
N MET A 178 -10.65 25.59 -17.01
CA MET A 178 -9.81 26.76 -17.32
C MET A 178 -10.62 28.05 -17.34
N LEU A 179 -11.93 27.99 -17.55
CA LEU A 179 -12.79 29.16 -17.74
C LEU A 179 -12.64 30.20 -16.61
N ALA A 180 -12.62 29.75 -15.35
CA ALA A 180 -12.46 30.64 -14.20
C ALA A 180 -11.06 31.31 -14.19
N GLY A 181 -10.01 30.54 -14.44
CA GLY A 181 -8.64 31.07 -14.54
C GLY A 181 -8.51 32.03 -15.73
N THR A 182 -9.03 31.65 -16.90
CA THR A 182 -9.09 32.50 -18.08
C THR A 182 -9.83 33.79 -17.79
N ALA A 183 -10.96 33.76 -17.09
CA ALA A 183 -11.69 34.96 -16.70
C ALA A 183 -10.85 35.87 -15.78
N VAL A 184 -10.13 35.32 -14.82
CA VAL A 184 -9.23 36.08 -13.94
C VAL A 184 -8.09 36.72 -14.74
N TYR A 185 -7.42 35.98 -15.62
CA TYR A 185 -6.34 36.51 -16.45
C TYR A 185 -6.86 37.51 -17.49
N VAL A 186 -7.96 37.25 -18.18
CA VAL A 186 -8.56 38.22 -19.12
C VAL A 186 -8.97 39.49 -18.39
N ASN A 187 -9.59 39.37 -17.20
CA ASN A 187 -9.93 40.53 -16.37
C ASN A 187 -8.67 41.29 -15.91
N ALA A 188 -7.62 40.58 -15.47
CA ALA A 188 -6.34 41.18 -15.16
C ALA A 188 -5.76 41.90 -16.38
N GLY A 189 -5.91 41.36 -17.60
CA GLY A 189 -5.54 42.02 -18.85
C GLY A 189 -6.29 43.34 -19.09
N THR A 190 -7.61 43.38 -18.83
CA THR A 190 -8.39 44.63 -18.91
C THR A 190 -7.92 45.68 -17.91
N GLN A 191 -7.45 45.26 -16.72
CA GLN A 191 -6.92 46.15 -15.68
C GLN A 191 -5.47 46.56 -15.94
N LEU A 192 -4.63 45.66 -16.45
CA LEU A 192 -3.25 45.92 -16.88
C LEU A 192 -3.18 46.96 -17.99
N ALA A 193 -4.23 47.06 -18.82
CA ALA A 193 -4.41 48.13 -19.78
C ALA A 193 -4.61 49.53 -19.14
N ALA A 194 -4.87 49.62 -17.83
CA ALA A 194 -5.08 50.87 -17.09
C ALA A 194 -3.90 51.25 -16.17
N ILE A 195 -2.85 50.44 -16.06
CA ILE A 195 -1.76 50.64 -15.07
C ILE A 195 -0.66 51.56 -15.61
N GLN A 196 -0.46 52.71 -14.94
CA GLN A 196 0.59 53.70 -15.25
C GLN A 196 1.80 53.66 -14.29
N SER A 197 1.78 52.91 -13.17
CA SER A 197 2.93 52.85 -12.24
C SER A 197 3.14 51.51 -11.51
N LEU A 198 4.35 51.28 -10.97
CA LEU A 198 4.75 50.08 -10.22
C LEU A 198 4.01 49.88 -8.87
N ARG A 199 3.34 50.92 -8.33
CA ARG A 199 2.52 50.79 -7.11
C ARG A 199 1.18 50.08 -7.35
N ASP A 200 0.74 49.96 -8.60
CA ASP A 200 -0.52 49.29 -8.96
C ASP A 200 -0.41 47.76 -9.05
N VAL A 201 0.83 47.23 -9.07
CA VAL A 201 1.13 45.79 -9.09
C VAL A 201 0.83 45.12 -7.72
N VAL A 202 0.75 45.91 -6.64
CA VAL A 202 0.33 45.46 -5.30
C VAL A 202 -1.11 45.91 -5.00
N SER A 203 -1.94 46.07 -6.04
CA SER A 203 -3.35 46.39 -5.83
C SER A 203 -4.06 45.24 -5.09
N PRO A 204 -4.97 45.54 -4.14
CA PRO A 204 -5.74 44.51 -3.44
C PRO A 204 -6.47 43.53 -4.37
N GLY A 205 -6.87 43.98 -5.56
CA GLY A 205 -7.49 43.14 -6.59
C GLY A 205 -6.55 42.10 -7.21
N LEU A 206 -5.28 42.44 -7.44
CA LEU A 206 -4.29 41.50 -7.99
C LEU A 206 -3.82 40.49 -6.94
N LEU A 207 -3.62 40.94 -5.69
CA LEU A 207 -3.32 40.07 -4.55
C LEU A 207 -4.46 39.09 -4.26
N LEU A 208 -5.71 39.56 -4.32
CA LEU A 208 -6.89 38.68 -4.20
C LEU A 208 -6.94 37.67 -5.35
N SER A 209 -6.60 38.06 -6.57
CA SER A 209 -6.57 37.16 -7.74
C SER A 209 -5.50 36.07 -7.59
N PHE A 210 -4.32 36.37 -7.07
CA PHE A 210 -3.28 35.38 -6.78
C PHE A 210 -3.60 34.49 -5.57
N ALA A 211 -4.20 35.04 -4.52
CA ALA A 211 -4.69 34.25 -3.39
C ALA A 211 -5.80 33.29 -3.84
N LEU A 212 -6.73 33.74 -4.67
CA LEU A 212 -7.76 32.92 -5.28
C LEU A 212 -7.14 31.81 -6.14
N LEU A 213 -6.11 32.08 -6.95
CA LEU A 213 -5.40 31.04 -7.70
C LEU A 213 -4.82 29.94 -6.78
N GLY A 214 -4.27 30.30 -5.61
CA GLY A 214 -3.75 29.32 -4.65
C GLY A 214 -4.84 28.49 -3.93
N VAL A 215 -5.99 29.12 -3.62
CA VAL A 215 -7.07 28.50 -2.84
C VAL A 215 -8.08 27.74 -3.71
N PHE A 216 -8.30 28.19 -4.94
CA PHE A 216 -9.22 27.59 -5.91
C PHE A 216 -9.06 26.07 -6.13
N PRO A 217 -7.85 25.49 -6.22
CA PRO A 217 -7.71 24.04 -6.35
C PRO A 217 -8.13 23.27 -5.09
N LEU A 218 -7.91 23.85 -3.91
CA LEU A 218 -8.38 23.27 -2.64
C LEU A 218 -9.90 23.31 -2.57
N ILE A 219 -10.51 24.42 -3.02
CA ILE A 219 -11.96 24.55 -3.14
C ILE A 219 -12.50 23.54 -4.15
N GLY A 220 -11.93 23.45 -5.34
CA GLY A 220 -12.41 22.55 -6.38
C GLY A 220 -12.31 21.08 -5.98
N LYS A 221 -11.22 20.67 -5.30
CA LYS A 221 -11.10 19.35 -4.69
C LYS A 221 -12.15 19.13 -3.59
N GLY A 222 -12.37 20.12 -2.73
CA GLY A 222 -13.39 20.06 -1.69
C GLY A 222 -14.81 19.90 -2.25
N VAL A 223 -15.15 20.67 -3.30
CA VAL A 223 -16.44 20.59 -4.02
C VAL A 223 -16.60 19.23 -4.69
N ALA A 224 -15.56 18.73 -5.34
CA ALA A 224 -15.54 17.42 -5.95
C ALA A 224 -15.81 16.29 -4.94
N ASP A 225 -15.09 16.28 -3.82
CA ASP A 225 -15.26 15.31 -2.74
C ASP A 225 -16.67 15.42 -2.13
N TRP A 226 -17.19 16.64 -2.00
CA TRP A 226 -18.55 16.90 -1.53
C TRP A 226 -19.62 16.39 -2.51
N LEU A 227 -19.46 16.60 -3.82
CA LEU A 227 -20.38 16.09 -4.84
C LEU A 227 -20.41 14.56 -4.86
N LYS A 228 -19.24 13.92 -4.75
CA LYS A 228 -19.12 12.45 -4.64
C LYS A 228 -19.84 11.93 -3.40
N ALA A 229 -19.56 12.53 -2.25
CA ALA A 229 -20.22 12.19 -1.00
C ALA A 229 -21.75 12.36 -1.11
N ARG A 230 -22.21 13.48 -1.67
CA ARG A 230 -23.63 13.77 -1.88
C ARG A 230 -24.29 12.75 -2.80
N LYS A 231 -23.62 12.32 -3.88
CA LYS A 231 -24.13 11.30 -4.80
C LYS A 231 -24.34 9.96 -4.10
N VAL A 232 -23.37 9.52 -3.30
CA VAL A 232 -23.42 8.26 -2.57
C VAL A 232 -24.48 8.31 -1.45
N TYR A 233 -24.61 9.46 -0.78
CA TYR A 233 -25.58 9.67 0.28
C TYR A 233 -27.01 9.99 -0.19
N ALA A 234 -27.23 10.40 -1.44
CA ALA A 234 -28.53 10.90 -1.92
C ALA A 234 -29.68 9.90 -1.74
N LYS A 235 -29.39 8.59 -1.72
CA LYS A 235 -30.37 7.52 -1.55
C LYS A 235 -30.77 7.27 -0.10
N TRP A 236 -30.08 7.90 0.86
CA TRP A 236 -30.16 7.52 2.27
C TRP A 236 -30.64 8.69 3.14
N PRO A 237 -31.65 8.50 3.99
CA PRO A 237 -32.07 9.52 4.93
C PRO A 237 -31.01 9.69 6.03
N LYS A 238 -30.50 10.92 6.19
CA LYS A 238 -29.53 11.22 7.25
C LYS A 238 -30.24 11.50 8.58
N PRO A 239 -29.89 10.80 9.68
CA PRO A 239 -30.44 11.09 10.99
C PRO A 239 -30.14 12.53 11.46
N LYS A 240 -31.09 13.15 12.18
CA LYS A 240 -30.91 14.48 12.80
C LYS A 240 -29.96 14.43 14.01
N ARG A 241 -29.96 13.31 14.72
CA ARG A 241 -29.11 13.00 15.88
C ARG A 241 -28.54 11.60 15.68
N PHE A 242 -27.41 11.33 16.33
CA PHE A 242 -26.76 10.02 16.29
C PHE A 242 -26.66 9.47 17.71
N ASP A 243 -26.92 8.19 17.87
CA ASP A 243 -26.80 7.49 19.16
C ASP A 243 -25.33 7.33 19.55
N ARG A 244 -24.46 7.13 18.54
CA ARG A 244 -23.02 6.89 18.70
C ARG A 244 -22.19 7.81 17.81
N ASN A 245 -20.97 8.07 18.25
CA ASN A 245 -19.95 8.69 17.41
C ASN A 245 -19.40 7.67 16.40
N ILE A 246 -19.20 6.44 16.85
CA ILE A 246 -18.62 5.38 16.04
C ILE A 246 -19.20 4.02 16.45
N VAL A 247 -19.48 3.17 15.47
CA VAL A 247 -19.81 1.74 15.67
C VAL A 247 -18.69 0.93 15.03
N VAL A 248 -18.18 -0.05 15.76
CA VAL A 248 -17.09 -0.92 15.33
C VAL A 248 -17.63 -2.34 15.21
N ILE A 249 -17.41 -2.98 14.07
CA ILE A 249 -17.90 -4.34 13.77
C ILE A 249 -16.72 -5.30 13.76
N GLY A 250 -16.69 -6.23 14.72
CA GLY A 250 -15.63 -7.20 14.94
C GLY A 250 -14.65 -6.78 16.05
N ALA A 251 -14.39 -7.67 16.99
CA ALA A 251 -13.51 -7.50 18.16
C ALA A 251 -12.18 -8.27 18.02
N GLY A 252 -11.64 -8.33 16.80
CA GLY A 252 -10.22 -8.61 16.58
C GLY A 252 -9.36 -7.37 16.85
N SER A 253 -8.03 -7.50 16.70
CA SER A 253 -7.07 -6.42 16.99
C SER A 253 -7.43 -5.05 16.39
N GLY A 254 -7.88 -5.02 15.12
CA GLY A 254 -8.29 -3.77 14.48
C GLY A 254 -9.51 -3.10 15.13
N GLY A 255 -10.51 -3.89 15.53
CA GLY A 255 -11.72 -3.36 16.17
C GLY A 255 -11.51 -2.99 17.63
N LEU A 256 -10.77 -3.82 18.36
CA LEU A 256 -10.36 -3.56 19.74
C LEU A 256 -9.56 -2.25 19.87
N VAL A 257 -8.53 -2.07 19.05
CA VAL A 257 -7.72 -0.83 19.04
C VAL A 257 -8.56 0.38 18.63
N THR A 258 -9.44 0.25 17.64
CA THR A 258 -10.35 1.33 17.23
C THR A 258 -11.27 1.76 18.39
N SER A 259 -11.89 0.80 19.06
CA SER A 259 -12.80 1.03 20.17
C SER A 259 -12.10 1.65 21.38
N TYR A 260 -10.89 1.16 21.69
CA TYR A 260 -10.05 1.71 22.74
C TYR A 260 -9.72 3.19 22.48
N ILE A 261 -9.21 3.52 21.29
CA ILE A 261 -8.88 4.90 20.92
C ILE A 261 -10.11 5.81 21.02
N ALA A 262 -11.27 5.34 20.52
CA ALA A 262 -12.51 6.10 20.58
C ALA A 262 -12.96 6.39 22.02
N ALA A 263 -12.88 5.40 22.91
CA ALA A 263 -13.23 5.57 24.32
C ALA A 263 -12.26 6.50 25.07
N VAL A 264 -10.95 6.39 24.80
CA VAL A 264 -9.92 7.27 25.41
C VAL A 264 -10.19 8.74 25.07
N VAL A 265 -10.58 9.05 23.85
CA VAL A 265 -10.95 10.42 23.44
C VAL A 265 -12.40 10.80 23.78
N LYS A 266 -13.06 10.02 24.66
CA LYS A 266 -14.41 10.25 25.17
C LYS A 266 -15.51 10.27 24.10
N ALA A 267 -15.31 9.57 22.99
CA ALA A 267 -16.36 9.35 22.01
C ALA A 267 -17.30 8.23 22.48
N ARG A 268 -18.60 8.35 22.23
CA ARG A 268 -19.55 7.25 22.43
C ARG A 268 -19.33 6.19 21.35
N VAL A 269 -18.81 5.04 21.76
CA VAL A 269 -18.48 3.92 20.88
C VAL A 269 -19.24 2.66 21.27
N THR A 270 -19.75 1.97 20.26
CA THR A 270 -20.27 0.61 20.39
C THR A 270 -19.38 -0.36 19.61
N LEU A 271 -18.91 -1.41 20.27
CA LEU A 271 -18.21 -2.53 19.64
C LEU A 271 -19.17 -3.71 19.55
N VAL A 272 -19.33 -4.28 18.35
CA VAL A 272 -20.20 -5.43 18.12
C VAL A 272 -19.36 -6.65 17.76
N GLU A 273 -19.52 -7.75 18.48
CA GLU A 273 -18.78 -9.01 18.24
C GLU A 273 -19.75 -10.19 18.16
N GLY A 274 -19.68 -10.94 17.05
CA GLY A 274 -20.58 -12.08 16.80
C GLY A 274 -20.09 -13.42 17.36
N HIS A 275 -18.83 -13.49 17.78
CA HIS A 275 -18.16 -14.70 18.27
C HIS A 275 -17.37 -14.40 19.55
N LYS A 276 -16.06 -14.67 19.57
CA LYS A 276 -15.19 -14.51 20.75
C LYS A 276 -14.41 -13.21 20.65
N MET A 277 -14.30 -12.50 21.77
CA MET A 277 -13.43 -11.33 21.90
C MET A 277 -11.96 -11.69 21.63
N GLY A 278 -11.17 -10.73 21.17
CA GLY A 278 -9.77 -10.95 20.73
C GLY A 278 -9.64 -11.46 19.29
N GLY A 279 -10.75 -11.93 18.70
CA GLY A 279 -10.80 -12.42 17.33
C GLY A 279 -9.81 -13.56 17.05
N ASP A 280 -9.39 -13.69 15.80
CA ASP A 280 -8.55 -14.81 15.37
C ASP A 280 -7.19 -14.84 16.06
N CYS A 281 -6.55 -13.68 16.28
CA CYS A 281 -5.19 -13.64 16.82
C CYS A 281 -5.08 -14.30 18.20
N LEU A 282 -6.03 -14.03 19.09
CA LEU A 282 -6.09 -14.59 20.43
C LEU A 282 -6.59 -16.05 20.41
N ASN A 283 -7.69 -16.31 19.69
CA ASN A 283 -8.42 -17.56 19.84
C ASN A 283 -7.99 -18.67 18.87
N PHE A 284 -7.53 -18.30 17.67
CA PHE A 284 -7.42 -19.20 16.51
C PHE A 284 -6.12 -19.05 15.73
N GLY A 285 -5.20 -18.20 16.16
CA GLY A 285 -4.08 -17.77 15.33
C GLY A 285 -2.77 -17.66 16.10
N CYS A 286 -2.32 -16.43 16.31
CA CYS A 286 -0.96 -16.15 16.77
C CYS A 286 -0.68 -16.73 18.17
N VAL A 287 -1.57 -16.51 19.15
CA VAL A 287 -1.38 -17.00 20.51
C VAL A 287 -1.31 -18.52 20.58
N PRO A 288 -2.32 -19.28 20.08
CA PRO A 288 -2.28 -20.73 20.18
C PRO A 288 -1.13 -21.36 19.36
N SER A 289 -0.84 -20.82 18.17
CA SER A 289 0.30 -21.29 17.36
C SER A 289 1.62 -21.14 18.11
N LYS A 290 1.90 -19.97 18.69
CA LYS A 290 3.17 -19.69 19.38
C LYS A 290 3.30 -20.52 20.67
N ALA A 291 2.18 -20.76 21.35
CA ALA A 291 2.16 -21.67 22.50
C ALA A 291 2.51 -23.11 22.11
N LEU A 292 1.97 -23.62 20.99
CA LEU A 292 2.26 -24.95 20.44
C LEU A 292 3.72 -25.06 19.98
N ILE A 293 4.20 -24.08 19.20
CA ILE A 293 5.58 -24.02 18.70
C ILE A 293 6.58 -24.10 19.87
N ARG A 294 6.31 -23.41 20.99
CA ARG A 294 7.20 -23.50 22.16
C ARG A 294 7.30 -24.91 22.73
N SER A 295 6.16 -25.61 22.86
CA SER A 295 6.13 -27.01 23.31
C SER A 295 6.82 -27.95 22.33
N ALA A 296 6.60 -27.76 21.02
CA ALA A 296 7.25 -28.53 19.96
C ALA A 296 8.77 -28.31 19.93
N LYS A 297 9.23 -27.06 20.14
CA LYS A 297 10.65 -26.71 20.26
C LYS A 297 11.30 -27.42 21.44
N LEU A 298 10.63 -27.50 22.59
CA LEU A 298 11.13 -28.26 23.75
C LEU A 298 11.27 -29.76 23.43
N ALA A 299 10.27 -30.37 22.79
CA ALA A 299 10.35 -31.78 22.39
C ALA A 299 11.54 -32.05 21.44
N HIS A 300 11.79 -31.12 20.51
CA HIS A 300 12.96 -31.17 19.64
C HIS A 300 14.28 -30.99 20.40
N GLN A 301 14.35 -30.06 21.35
CA GLN A 301 15.53 -29.82 22.18
C GLN A 301 15.88 -31.05 23.03
N ILE A 302 14.90 -31.76 23.61
CA ILE A 302 15.13 -33.00 24.35
C ILE A 302 15.80 -34.05 23.45
N ARG A 303 15.32 -34.23 22.20
CA ARG A 303 15.92 -35.17 21.24
C ARG A 303 17.35 -34.81 20.84
N LYS A 304 17.70 -33.52 20.90
CA LYS A 304 19.04 -33.01 20.56
C LYS A 304 19.93 -32.74 21.78
N ALA A 305 19.47 -33.05 22.99
CA ALA A 305 20.16 -32.65 24.22
C ALA A 305 21.58 -33.23 24.33
N GLY A 306 21.84 -34.39 23.70
CA GLY A 306 23.18 -34.96 23.61
C GLY A 306 24.21 -34.05 22.94
N ALA A 307 23.80 -33.20 21.99
CA ALA A 307 24.67 -32.21 21.37
C ALA A 307 25.13 -31.11 22.35
N LEU A 308 24.41 -30.93 23.46
CA LEU A 308 24.74 -30.02 24.56
C LEU A 308 25.38 -30.75 25.74
N GLY A 309 25.79 -32.02 25.57
CA GLY A 309 26.42 -32.81 26.61
C GLY A 309 25.46 -33.41 27.64
N VAL A 310 24.14 -33.35 27.41
CA VAL A 310 23.14 -33.99 28.28
C VAL A 310 22.81 -35.37 27.72
N SER A 311 23.37 -36.40 28.36
CA SER A 311 23.12 -37.80 28.02
C SER A 311 21.79 -38.29 28.60
N ASP A 312 21.21 -39.35 28.02
CA ASP A 312 19.99 -40.03 28.47
C ASP A 312 18.75 -39.13 28.61
N ALA A 313 18.72 -38.00 27.90
CA ALA A 313 17.55 -37.13 27.84
C ALA A 313 16.41 -37.81 27.07
N HIS A 314 15.31 -38.09 27.76
CA HIS A 314 14.11 -38.67 27.17
C HIS A 314 12.89 -37.90 27.66
N GLY A 315 11.85 -37.85 26.82
CA GLY A 315 10.60 -37.19 27.16
C GLY A 315 9.48 -37.68 26.26
N THR A 316 8.38 -38.14 26.87
CA THR A 316 7.18 -38.54 26.14
C THR A 316 6.28 -37.34 25.96
N VAL A 317 5.88 -37.07 24.72
CA VAL A 317 4.91 -36.00 24.43
C VAL A 317 3.51 -36.47 24.79
N ASP A 318 2.94 -35.87 25.84
CA ASP A 318 1.49 -35.93 26.08
C ASP A 318 0.81 -34.81 25.28
N PHE A 319 0.27 -35.17 24.12
CA PHE A 319 -0.38 -34.20 23.23
C PHE A 319 -1.61 -33.55 23.86
N ALA A 320 -2.40 -34.29 24.64
CA ALA A 320 -3.57 -33.73 25.30
C ALA A 320 -3.15 -32.67 26.33
N ALA A 321 -2.07 -32.92 27.09
CA ALA A 321 -1.50 -31.94 28.02
C ALA A 321 -0.91 -30.71 27.28
N VAL A 322 -0.27 -30.91 26.12
CA VAL A 322 0.21 -29.81 25.27
C VAL A 322 -0.95 -28.93 24.81
N MET A 323 -2.03 -29.52 24.30
CA MET A 323 -3.22 -28.77 23.86
C MET A 323 -3.95 -28.10 25.02
N ALA A 324 -4.04 -28.75 26.19
CA ALA A 324 -4.58 -28.13 27.41
C ALA A 324 -3.73 -26.91 27.85
N ARG A 325 -2.40 -26.97 27.69
CA ARG A 325 -1.53 -25.79 27.92
C ARG A 325 -1.82 -24.67 26.91
N VAL A 326 -2.01 -24.99 25.64
CA VAL A 326 -2.38 -23.99 24.61
C VAL A 326 -3.67 -23.27 25.01
N GLN A 327 -4.71 -24.02 25.39
CA GLN A 327 -5.99 -23.44 25.83
C GLN A 327 -5.84 -22.58 27.10
N ARG A 328 -5.01 -23.01 28.06
CA ARG A 328 -4.70 -22.24 29.26
C ARG A 328 -4.03 -20.90 28.94
N VAL A 329 -3.04 -20.90 28.05
CA VAL A 329 -2.35 -19.66 27.63
C VAL A 329 -3.34 -18.69 26.97
N VAL A 330 -4.27 -19.18 26.15
CA VAL A 330 -5.34 -18.35 25.59
C VAL A 330 -6.21 -17.77 26.71
N ALA A 331 -6.65 -18.58 27.67
CA ALA A 331 -7.47 -18.16 28.79
C ALA A 331 -6.76 -17.15 29.72
N ASP A 332 -5.45 -17.28 29.92
CA ASP A 332 -4.66 -16.34 30.73
C ASP A 332 -4.55 -14.96 30.07
N ILE A 333 -4.61 -14.89 28.74
CA ILE A 333 -4.51 -13.63 27.96
C ILE A 333 -5.88 -13.02 27.67
N GLU A 334 -6.94 -13.84 27.55
CA GLU A 334 -8.31 -13.42 27.24
C GLU A 334 -8.84 -12.24 28.08
N PRO A 335 -8.54 -12.10 29.38
CA PRO A 335 -8.93 -10.93 30.17
C PRO A 335 -8.43 -9.59 29.61
N HIS A 336 -7.39 -9.58 28.78
CA HIS A 336 -6.90 -8.37 28.13
C HIS A 336 -7.78 -7.87 26.98
N ASP A 337 -8.61 -8.74 26.42
CA ASP A 337 -9.51 -8.43 25.31
C ASP A 337 -10.99 -8.56 25.71
N SER A 338 -11.28 -8.84 26.99
CA SER A 338 -12.63 -9.22 27.44
C SER A 338 -13.66 -8.08 27.39
N VAL A 339 -14.93 -8.48 27.42
CA VAL A 339 -16.08 -7.57 27.50
C VAL A 339 -15.97 -6.65 28.72
N GLU A 340 -15.60 -7.19 29.88
CA GLU A 340 -15.50 -6.47 31.15
C GLU A 340 -14.45 -5.36 31.07
N ARG A 341 -13.26 -5.67 30.51
CA ARG A 341 -12.20 -4.67 30.34
C ARG A 341 -12.65 -3.54 29.42
N TYR A 342 -13.23 -3.86 28.26
CA TYR A 342 -13.66 -2.86 27.30
C TYR A 342 -14.83 -2.02 27.82
N THR A 343 -15.76 -2.63 28.56
CA THR A 343 -16.83 -1.92 29.26
C THR A 343 -16.27 -0.98 30.32
N GLY A 344 -15.30 -1.43 31.12
CA GLY A 344 -14.61 -0.59 32.11
C GLY A 344 -13.83 0.59 31.50
N LEU A 345 -13.39 0.46 30.24
CA LEU A 345 -12.75 1.54 29.48
C LEU A 345 -13.76 2.54 28.87
N GLY A 346 -15.06 2.27 28.96
CA GLY A 346 -16.14 3.13 28.44
C GLY A 346 -16.65 2.74 27.04
N VAL A 347 -16.35 1.52 26.58
CA VAL A 347 -16.90 0.96 25.33
C VAL A 347 -18.18 0.21 25.64
N GLU A 348 -19.26 0.47 24.92
CA GLU A 348 -20.43 -0.41 24.97
C GLU A 348 -20.16 -1.62 24.08
N VAL A 349 -20.05 -2.80 24.69
CA VAL A 349 -19.81 -4.04 23.96
C VAL A 349 -21.13 -4.79 23.81
N LEU A 350 -21.51 -5.09 22.57
CA LEU A 350 -22.70 -5.86 22.23
C LEU A 350 -22.29 -7.18 21.58
N GLN A 351 -22.61 -8.28 22.24
CA GLN A 351 -22.38 -9.62 21.68
C GLN A 351 -23.55 -10.00 20.76
N GLY A 352 -23.28 -10.04 19.46
CA GLY A 352 -24.28 -10.26 18.43
C GLY A 352 -23.78 -9.98 17.03
N HIS A 353 -24.67 -10.13 16.05
CA HIS A 353 -24.35 -9.91 14.64
C HIS A 353 -24.70 -8.47 14.23
N ALA A 354 -23.80 -7.79 13.52
CA ALA A 354 -24.02 -6.44 13.00
C ALA A 354 -24.23 -6.45 11.49
N ARG A 355 -25.26 -5.74 11.02
CA ARG A 355 -25.53 -5.50 9.60
C ARG A 355 -25.70 -4.00 9.35
N ILE A 356 -24.92 -3.47 8.42
CA ILE A 356 -25.02 -2.07 8.01
C ILE A 356 -26.25 -1.92 7.11
N THR A 357 -27.23 -1.14 7.57
CA THR A 357 -28.51 -0.94 6.86
C THR A 357 -28.58 0.40 6.12
N SER A 358 -27.73 1.35 6.50
CA SER A 358 -27.51 2.60 5.77
C SER A 358 -26.10 3.13 6.11
N PRO A 359 -25.63 4.21 5.45
CA PRO A 359 -24.35 4.83 5.82
C PRO A 359 -24.27 5.29 7.28
N TRP A 360 -25.40 5.41 7.98
CA TRP A 360 -25.47 5.91 9.35
C TRP A 360 -26.21 4.99 10.31
N SER A 361 -26.61 3.79 9.90
CA SER A 361 -27.36 2.87 10.75
C SER A 361 -26.81 1.46 10.67
N VAL A 362 -26.69 0.85 11.85
CA VAL A 362 -26.29 -0.54 12.01
C VAL A 362 -27.38 -1.25 12.79
N GLU A 363 -27.94 -2.30 12.19
CA GLU A 363 -28.81 -3.25 12.86
C GLU A 363 -27.94 -4.28 13.60
N ILE A 364 -28.29 -4.55 14.85
CA ILE A 364 -27.54 -5.41 15.75
C ILE A 364 -28.51 -6.42 16.33
N THR A 365 -28.29 -7.69 16.02
CA THR A 365 -29.07 -8.82 16.54
C THR A 365 -28.26 -9.51 17.64
N THR A 366 -28.72 -9.41 18.87
CA THR A 366 -28.15 -10.09 20.04
C THR A 366 -29.11 -11.17 20.53
N ALA A 367 -28.70 -11.95 21.54
CA ALA A 367 -29.60 -12.90 22.20
C ALA A 367 -30.84 -12.22 22.85
N ALA A 368 -30.75 -10.92 23.16
CA ALA A 368 -31.85 -10.16 23.77
C ALA A 368 -32.84 -9.57 22.73
N GLY A 369 -32.53 -9.67 21.43
CA GLY A 369 -33.36 -9.14 20.35
C GLY A 369 -32.57 -8.33 19.33
N THR A 370 -33.30 -7.67 18.42
CA THR A 370 -32.72 -6.83 17.38
C THR A 370 -32.95 -5.35 17.69
N GLN A 371 -31.89 -4.55 17.60
CA GLN A 371 -31.95 -3.09 17.74
C GLN A 371 -31.19 -2.42 16.59
N THR A 372 -31.57 -1.19 16.25
CA THR A 372 -30.83 -0.39 15.26
C THR A 372 -30.21 0.82 15.95
N LEU A 373 -28.90 1.00 15.79
CA LEU A 373 -28.18 2.17 16.29
C LEU A 373 -27.82 3.11 15.14
N THR A 374 -28.04 4.41 15.36
CA THR A 374 -27.54 5.46 14.45
C THR A 374 -26.14 5.91 14.86
N THR A 375 -25.25 6.11 13.89
CA THR A 375 -23.85 6.47 14.14
C THR A 375 -23.30 7.43 13.10
N ARG A 376 -22.34 8.27 13.50
CA ARG A 376 -21.64 9.18 12.57
C ARG A 376 -20.68 8.41 11.65
N SER A 377 -19.96 7.44 12.21
CA SER A 377 -18.96 6.66 11.49
C SER A 377 -19.09 5.16 11.82
N ILE A 378 -18.68 4.31 10.87
CA ILE A 378 -18.67 2.85 11.01
C ILE A 378 -17.26 2.36 10.68
N VAL A 379 -16.72 1.45 11.49
CA VAL A 379 -15.45 0.77 11.19
C VAL A 379 -15.71 -0.73 11.07
N ILE A 380 -15.45 -1.28 9.89
CA ILE A 380 -15.56 -2.70 9.59
C ILE A 380 -14.21 -3.35 9.89
N ALA A 381 -14.16 -4.16 10.94
CA ALA A 381 -13.00 -4.92 11.38
C ALA A 381 -13.32 -6.44 11.42
N ALA A 382 -14.12 -6.90 10.45
CA ALA A 382 -14.64 -8.28 10.39
C ALA A 382 -13.59 -9.37 10.14
N GLY A 383 -12.32 -8.99 9.87
CA GLY A 383 -11.24 -9.95 9.69
C GLY A 383 -11.37 -10.83 8.44
N ALA A 384 -10.86 -12.06 8.54
CA ALA A 384 -10.87 -13.05 7.48
C ALA A 384 -11.25 -14.43 8.06
N GLN A 385 -11.31 -15.43 7.18
CA GLN A 385 -11.54 -16.82 7.53
C GLN A 385 -10.61 -17.72 6.70
N PRO A 386 -10.29 -18.94 7.17
CA PRO A 386 -9.55 -19.90 6.37
C PRO A 386 -10.23 -20.14 5.02
N PHE A 387 -9.42 -20.18 3.94
CA PHE A 387 -9.92 -20.57 2.64
C PHE A 387 -9.80 -22.09 2.48
N VAL A 388 -10.93 -22.77 2.35
CA VAL A 388 -10.99 -24.19 2.00
C VAL A 388 -11.28 -24.28 0.50
N PRO A 389 -10.34 -24.81 -0.32
CA PRO A 389 -10.53 -24.89 -1.76
C PRO A 389 -11.59 -25.95 -2.11
N PRO A 390 -12.32 -25.79 -3.23
CA PRO A 390 -13.34 -26.74 -3.65
C PRO A 390 -12.71 -27.99 -4.30
N ILE A 391 -11.91 -28.73 -3.53
CA ILE A 391 -11.31 -30.00 -3.95
C ILE A 391 -12.38 -31.10 -3.85
N PRO A 392 -12.66 -31.84 -4.93
CA PRO A 392 -13.61 -32.96 -4.90
C PRO A 392 -13.31 -33.93 -3.76
N GLY A 393 -14.32 -34.35 -2.99
CA GLY A 393 -14.17 -35.28 -1.87
C GLY A 393 -13.69 -34.66 -0.54
N LEU A 394 -13.20 -33.41 -0.54
CA LEU A 394 -12.61 -32.78 0.65
C LEU A 394 -13.64 -32.55 1.77
N ALA A 395 -14.87 -32.18 1.41
CA ALA A 395 -15.94 -31.95 2.37
C ALA A 395 -16.36 -33.26 3.06
N GLU A 396 -16.34 -34.38 2.32
CA GLU A 396 -16.73 -35.70 2.79
C GLU A 396 -15.68 -36.33 3.73
N VAL A 397 -14.39 -36.14 3.44
CA VAL A 397 -13.30 -36.63 4.32
C VAL A 397 -13.07 -35.73 5.54
N GLY A 398 -13.48 -34.46 5.44
CA GLY A 398 -13.24 -33.42 6.43
C GLY A 398 -11.79 -32.95 6.47
N CYS A 399 -11.59 -31.73 6.97
CA CYS A 399 -10.28 -31.18 7.27
C CYS A 399 -10.34 -30.25 8.47
N VAL A 400 -9.24 -30.14 9.20
CA VAL A 400 -9.01 -29.02 10.12
C VAL A 400 -8.41 -27.84 9.39
N THR A 401 -8.61 -26.65 9.94
CA THR A 401 -8.05 -25.39 9.44
C THR A 401 -7.30 -24.68 10.57
N SER A 402 -6.74 -23.50 10.30
CA SER A 402 -6.22 -22.66 11.39
C SER A 402 -7.27 -22.35 12.45
N ASP A 403 -8.56 -22.41 12.17
CA ASP A 403 -9.59 -22.09 13.17
C ASP A 403 -9.94 -23.31 14.05
N THR A 404 -9.79 -24.52 13.53
CA THR A 404 -10.30 -25.75 14.17
C THR A 404 -9.22 -26.70 14.68
N VAL A 405 -7.98 -26.58 14.21
CA VAL A 405 -6.86 -27.45 14.63
C VAL A 405 -6.61 -27.43 16.15
N TRP A 406 -6.98 -26.35 16.83
CA TRP A 406 -6.79 -26.17 18.27
C TRP A 406 -7.72 -27.05 19.13
N GLY A 407 -8.73 -27.66 18.51
CA GLY A 407 -9.66 -28.59 19.17
C GLY A 407 -9.20 -30.05 19.17
N LEU A 408 -8.07 -30.37 18.53
CA LEU A 408 -7.53 -31.74 18.51
C LEU A 408 -7.13 -32.18 19.93
N THR A 409 -7.59 -33.36 20.34
CA THR A 409 -7.26 -33.99 21.63
C THR A 409 -6.30 -35.16 21.50
N GLN A 410 -6.17 -35.71 20.29
CA GLN A 410 -5.25 -36.80 19.96
C GLN A 410 -4.28 -36.34 18.88
N LEU A 411 -3.02 -36.76 19.00
CA LEU A 411 -2.01 -36.48 17.99
C LEU A 411 -2.29 -37.36 16.76
N PRO A 412 -2.56 -36.78 15.57
CA PRO A 412 -2.73 -37.58 14.36
C PRO A 412 -1.42 -38.30 14.04
N LYS A 413 -1.46 -39.62 13.79
CA LYS A 413 -0.24 -40.36 13.46
C LYS A 413 0.26 -39.95 12.07
N ARG A 414 -0.66 -39.76 11.12
CA ARG A 414 -0.40 -39.25 9.77
C ARG A 414 -1.15 -37.94 9.56
N LEU A 415 -0.41 -36.86 9.39
CA LEU A 415 -0.96 -35.53 9.14
C LEU A 415 -0.57 -35.07 7.73
N VAL A 416 -1.56 -34.72 6.91
CA VAL A 416 -1.33 -33.99 5.67
C VAL A 416 -1.52 -32.50 5.91
N VAL A 417 -0.55 -31.68 5.54
CA VAL A 417 -0.66 -30.21 5.58
C VAL A 417 -0.75 -29.70 4.15
N LEU A 418 -1.87 -29.09 3.79
CA LEU A 418 -2.07 -28.50 2.47
C LEU A 418 -1.74 -27.00 2.52
N GLY A 419 -0.66 -26.60 1.84
CA GLY A 419 -0.18 -25.23 1.76
C GLY A 419 1.23 -25.05 2.36
N GLY A 420 2.09 -24.36 1.62
CA GLY A 420 3.48 -24.04 1.91
C GLY A 420 3.70 -22.60 2.38
N GLY A 421 2.64 -21.92 2.82
CA GLY A 421 2.74 -20.60 3.44
C GLY A 421 3.19 -20.65 4.92
N PRO A 422 3.33 -19.50 5.59
CA PRO A 422 3.82 -19.41 6.98
C PRO A 422 3.08 -20.31 7.96
N ILE A 423 1.73 -20.29 7.94
CA ILE A 423 0.89 -21.12 8.83
C ILE A 423 1.16 -22.61 8.59
N GLY A 424 1.25 -23.02 7.32
CA GLY A 424 1.53 -24.40 6.94
C GLY A 424 2.90 -24.86 7.45
N CYS A 425 3.94 -24.05 7.26
CA CYS A 425 5.29 -24.35 7.74
C CYS A 425 5.40 -24.39 9.27
N GLU A 426 4.83 -23.41 9.98
CA GLU A 426 4.80 -23.37 11.46
C GLU A 426 4.16 -24.64 12.03
N LEU A 427 3.00 -25.04 11.49
CA LEU A 427 2.25 -26.19 11.99
C LEU A 427 2.86 -27.52 11.53
N ALA A 428 3.35 -27.62 10.29
CA ALA A 428 4.02 -28.83 9.81
C ALA A 428 5.24 -29.17 10.68
N GLN A 429 6.09 -28.17 10.97
CA GLN A 429 7.25 -28.36 11.85
C GLN A 429 6.82 -28.74 13.27
N SER A 430 5.80 -28.05 13.81
CA SER A 430 5.34 -28.29 15.18
C SER A 430 4.80 -29.72 15.36
N PHE A 431 3.92 -30.18 14.47
CA PHE A 431 3.35 -31.52 14.55
C PHE A 431 4.39 -32.61 14.31
N ALA A 432 5.32 -32.42 13.38
CA ALA A 432 6.44 -33.36 13.17
C ALA A 432 7.29 -33.48 14.44
N ARG A 433 7.60 -32.35 15.09
CA ARG A 433 8.38 -32.34 16.33
C ARG A 433 7.65 -32.94 17.52
N LEU A 434 6.32 -32.93 17.53
CA LEU A 434 5.48 -33.57 18.55
C LEU A 434 5.29 -35.07 18.31
N GLY A 435 5.60 -35.57 17.10
CA GLY A 435 5.64 -37.00 16.79
C GLY A 435 4.75 -37.46 15.63
N SER A 436 4.03 -36.57 14.94
CA SER A 436 3.26 -36.92 13.76
C SER A 436 4.16 -37.21 12.55
N GLN A 437 3.75 -38.15 11.69
CA GLN A 437 4.29 -38.28 10.34
C GLN A 437 3.63 -37.23 9.45
N VAL A 438 4.35 -36.15 9.15
CA VAL A 438 3.81 -35.01 8.42
C VAL A 438 4.19 -35.09 6.94
N THR A 439 3.20 -35.00 6.05
CA THR A 439 3.42 -34.73 4.62
C THR A 439 2.82 -33.37 4.28
N GLN A 440 3.65 -32.43 3.85
CA GLN A 440 3.21 -31.10 3.44
C GLN A 440 3.21 -30.98 1.92
N VAL A 441 2.06 -30.61 1.37
CA VAL A 441 1.78 -30.52 -0.06
C VAL A 441 1.65 -29.05 -0.45
N GLU A 442 2.46 -28.60 -1.41
CA GLU A 442 2.42 -27.25 -1.94
C GLU A 442 2.44 -27.28 -3.47
N MET A 443 1.54 -26.50 -4.08
CA MET A 443 1.42 -26.41 -5.54
C MET A 443 2.56 -25.61 -6.17
N ALA A 444 3.05 -24.57 -5.47
CA ALA A 444 4.21 -23.80 -5.87
C ALA A 444 5.49 -24.66 -5.86
N PRO A 445 6.53 -24.27 -6.63
CA PRO A 445 7.79 -25.02 -6.68
C PRO A 445 8.55 -25.06 -5.35
N ARG A 446 8.24 -24.14 -4.42
CA ARG A 446 8.85 -24.07 -3.09
C ARG A 446 7.86 -23.57 -2.04
N VAL A 447 8.13 -23.91 -0.78
CA VAL A 447 7.47 -23.29 0.38
C VAL A 447 7.96 -21.85 0.56
N MET A 448 7.24 -21.05 1.35
CA MET A 448 7.60 -19.66 1.66
C MET A 448 7.81 -18.81 0.40
N LEU A 449 6.96 -18.98 -0.62
CA LEU A 449 7.11 -18.36 -1.96
C LEU A 449 7.28 -16.82 -1.95
N ARG A 450 6.79 -16.14 -0.91
CA ARG A 450 6.92 -14.68 -0.75
C ARG A 450 8.27 -14.23 -0.18
N GLU A 451 9.07 -15.16 0.33
CA GLU A 451 10.41 -14.90 0.85
C GLU A 451 11.45 -15.12 -0.25
N ASP A 452 12.62 -14.50 -0.08
CA ASP A 452 13.77 -14.75 -0.97
C ASP A 452 14.19 -16.24 -0.91
N ASP A 453 14.82 -16.71 -1.98
CA ASP A 453 15.17 -18.12 -2.16
C ASP A 453 16.07 -18.66 -1.04
N ASP A 454 17.00 -17.83 -0.54
CA ASP A 454 17.92 -18.18 0.54
C ASP A 454 17.21 -18.42 1.88
N ALA A 455 16.20 -17.61 2.21
CA ALA A 455 15.39 -17.80 3.41
C ALA A 455 14.49 -19.03 3.29
N ALA A 456 13.83 -19.22 2.15
CA ALA A 456 12.99 -20.38 1.91
C ALA A 456 13.78 -21.70 1.90
N ALA A 457 15.02 -21.69 1.41
CA ALA A 457 15.91 -22.85 1.42
C ALA A 457 16.24 -23.30 2.86
N LEU A 458 16.52 -22.36 3.77
CA LEU A 458 16.79 -22.69 5.18
C LEU A 458 15.57 -23.28 5.88
N VAL A 459 14.38 -22.73 5.64
CA VAL A 459 13.13 -23.29 6.17
C VAL A 459 12.87 -24.69 5.60
N THR A 460 13.09 -24.88 4.29
CA THR A 460 12.95 -26.18 3.63
C THR A 460 13.88 -27.23 4.26
N ALA A 461 15.15 -26.89 4.44
CA ALA A 461 16.12 -27.78 5.05
C ALA A 461 15.74 -28.13 6.51
N ALA A 462 15.27 -27.15 7.28
CA ALA A 462 14.82 -27.38 8.65
C ALA A 462 13.60 -28.29 8.74
N LEU A 463 12.60 -28.11 7.86
CA LEU A 463 11.42 -28.97 7.78
C LEU A 463 11.79 -30.42 7.45
N LEU A 464 12.67 -30.62 6.46
CA LEU A 464 13.16 -31.96 6.09
C LEU A 464 13.94 -32.61 7.25
N ALA A 465 14.80 -31.85 7.93
CA ALA A 465 15.56 -32.33 9.08
C ALA A 465 14.68 -32.68 10.28
N ASP A 466 13.52 -32.04 10.42
CA ASP A 466 12.49 -32.36 11.41
C ASP A 466 11.58 -33.53 11.00
N GLY A 467 11.80 -34.14 9.82
CA GLY A 467 11.07 -35.32 9.35
C GLY A 467 9.80 -35.01 8.56
N VAL A 468 9.59 -33.75 8.15
CA VAL A 468 8.47 -33.38 7.26
C VAL A 468 8.76 -33.87 5.84
N ARG A 469 7.86 -34.66 5.26
CA ARG A 469 7.90 -34.99 3.84
C ARG A 469 7.34 -33.82 3.02
N LEU A 470 8.19 -33.12 2.29
CA LEU A 470 7.80 -31.99 1.44
C LEU A 470 7.50 -32.44 0.00
N LEU A 471 6.29 -32.12 -0.48
CA LEU A 471 5.83 -32.34 -1.85
C LEU A 471 5.50 -30.98 -2.49
N THR A 472 6.53 -30.26 -2.93
CA THR A 472 6.38 -28.99 -3.68
C THR A 472 6.13 -29.27 -5.17
N GLY A 473 5.48 -28.35 -5.88
CA GLY A 473 5.03 -28.57 -7.26
C GLY A 473 3.87 -29.57 -7.38
N HIS A 474 3.25 -29.99 -6.26
CA HIS A 474 2.19 -30.99 -6.26
C HIS A 474 0.82 -30.34 -6.07
N GLN A 475 -0.09 -30.61 -6.99
CA GLN A 475 -1.47 -30.14 -6.92
C GLN A 475 -2.35 -31.16 -6.21
N ALA A 476 -3.11 -30.76 -5.19
CA ALA A 476 -4.18 -31.59 -4.64
C ALA A 476 -5.35 -31.68 -5.62
N VAL A 477 -5.69 -32.90 -6.05
CA VAL A 477 -6.68 -33.14 -7.12
C VAL A 477 -8.03 -33.54 -6.55
N ARG A 478 -8.04 -34.52 -5.63
CA ARG A 478 -9.25 -35.06 -5.01
C ARG A 478 -8.93 -35.75 -3.69
N CYS A 479 -9.93 -35.83 -2.82
CA CYS A 479 -9.90 -36.68 -1.64
C CYS A 479 -10.83 -37.87 -1.83
N GLU A 480 -10.46 -38.99 -1.22
CA GLU A 480 -11.21 -40.23 -1.29
C GLU A 480 -11.32 -40.84 0.11
N ARG A 481 -12.39 -41.59 0.35
CA ARG A 481 -12.55 -42.40 1.56
C ARG A 481 -12.88 -43.83 1.16
N GLU A 482 -12.06 -44.77 1.61
CA GLU A 482 -12.30 -46.21 1.45
C GLU A 482 -12.39 -46.83 2.85
N GLY A 483 -13.62 -47.14 3.28
CA GLY A 483 -13.89 -47.54 4.67
C GLY A 483 -13.51 -46.43 5.67
N ASP A 484 -12.59 -46.73 6.59
CA ASP A 484 -12.07 -45.78 7.57
C ASP A 484 -10.78 -45.07 7.12
N VAL A 485 -10.24 -45.42 5.96
CA VAL A 485 -9.01 -44.83 5.44
C VAL A 485 -9.35 -43.60 4.59
N LYS A 486 -8.80 -42.44 4.97
CA LYS A 486 -8.85 -41.20 4.17
C LYS A 486 -7.61 -41.09 3.30
N ARG A 487 -7.79 -40.65 2.06
CA ARG A 487 -6.72 -40.50 1.07
C ARG A 487 -6.80 -39.16 0.36
N LEU A 488 -5.65 -38.53 0.13
CA LEU A 488 -5.49 -37.35 -0.72
C LEU A 488 -4.72 -37.78 -1.98
N ILE A 489 -5.28 -37.50 -3.14
CA ILE A 489 -4.61 -37.70 -4.42
C ILE A 489 -3.96 -36.39 -4.84
N VAL A 490 -2.65 -36.42 -5.05
CA VAL A 490 -1.86 -35.28 -5.50
C VAL A 490 -1.22 -35.57 -6.84
N LYS A 491 -1.09 -34.56 -7.69
CA LYS A 491 -0.53 -34.66 -9.05
C LYS A 491 0.73 -33.82 -9.18
N HIS A 492 1.79 -34.38 -9.78
CA HIS A 492 2.98 -33.65 -10.19
C HIS A 492 3.34 -34.04 -11.63
N GLY A 493 3.35 -33.06 -12.54
CA GLY A 493 3.35 -33.37 -13.98
C GLY A 493 2.10 -34.17 -14.32
N ASP A 494 2.24 -35.37 -14.88
CA ASP A 494 1.13 -36.32 -15.14
C ASP A 494 1.05 -37.49 -14.16
N ALA A 495 1.96 -37.56 -13.18
CA ALA A 495 1.96 -38.62 -12.19
C ALA A 495 1.03 -38.27 -11.01
N GLU A 496 0.16 -39.22 -10.63
CA GLU A 496 -0.62 -39.15 -9.39
C GLU A 496 0.09 -39.91 -8.27
N ILE A 497 0.02 -39.37 -7.06
CA ILE A 497 0.51 -39.97 -5.83
C ILE A 497 -0.64 -39.98 -4.82
N THR A 498 -0.87 -41.13 -4.20
CA THR A 498 -1.87 -41.31 -3.15
C THR A 498 -1.22 -41.13 -1.79
N LEU A 499 -1.80 -40.28 -0.96
CA LEU A 499 -1.35 -40.00 0.41
C LEU A 499 -2.45 -40.42 1.38
N GLU A 500 -2.22 -41.44 2.19
CA GLU A 500 -3.14 -41.79 3.26
C GLU A 500 -2.89 -40.91 4.50
N PHE A 501 -3.96 -40.51 5.17
CA PHE A 501 -3.87 -39.62 6.32
C PHE A 501 -4.95 -39.90 7.37
N ASP A 502 -4.70 -39.48 8.61
CA ASP A 502 -5.68 -39.54 9.68
C ASP A 502 -6.38 -38.17 9.81
N GLU A 503 -5.61 -37.08 9.66
CA GLU A 503 -6.10 -35.70 9.64
C GLU A 503 -5.49 -34.90 8.48
N LEU A 504 -6.25 -33.95 7.93
CA LEU A 504 -5.79 -33.01 6.91
C LEU A 504 -5.93 -31.59 7.45
N LEU A 505 -4.83 -30.86 7.50
CA LEU A 505 -4.79 -29.43 7.82
C LEU A 505 -4.76 -28.59 6.54
N CYS A 506 -5.82 -27.82 6.30
CA CYS A 506 -5.90 -26.90 5.17
C CYS A 506 -5.39 -25.50 5.56
N ALA A 507 -4.25 -25.10 4.99
CA ALA A 507 -3.54 -23.85 5.26
C ALA A 507 -3.15 -23.10 3.97
N VAL A 508 -4.00 -23.16 2.94
CA VAL A 508 -3.73 -22.59 1.59
C VAL A 508 -4.00 -21.08 1.47
N GLY A 509 -4.48 -20.43 2.53
CA GLY A 509 -4.74 -18.99 2.53
C GLY A 509 -5.97 -18.61 3.34
N ARG A 510 -6.31 -17.32 3.28
CA ARG A 510 -7.42 -16.72 4.04
C ARG A 510 -8.25 -15.81 3.15
N SER A 511 -9.56 -15.88 3.30
CA SER A 511 -10.54 -15.07 2.57
C SER A 511 -11.14 -13.99 3.48
N PRO A 512 -11.22 -12.72 3.06
CA PRO A 512 -11.79 -11.64 3.88
C PRO A 512 -13.29 -11.88 4.13
N ARG A 513 -13.77 -11.56 5.33
CA ARG A 513 -15.21 -11.66 5.68
C ARG A 513 -15.95 -10.42 5.19
N VAL A 514 -16.44 -10.48 3.95
CA VAL A 514 -17.12 -9.35 3.28
C VAL A 514 -18.62 -9.55 3.11
N THR A 515 -19.16 -10.70 3.53
CA THR A 515 -20.57 -11.04 3.35
C THR A 515 -21.35 -11.04 4.66
N GLY A 516 -22.63 -10.72 4.60
CA GLY A 516 -23.52 -10.73 5.77
C GLY A 516 -23.43 -9.50 6.68
N TYR A 517 -22.55 -8.54 6.40
CA TYR A 517 -22.39 -7.30 7.16
C TYR A 517 -23.12 -6.10 6.53
N GLY A 518 -23.91 -6.30 5.47
CA GLY A 518 -24.55 -5.23 4.71
C GLY A 518 -23.64 -4.56 3.68
N VAL A 519 -22.47 -5.14 3.40
CA VAL A 519 -21.47 -4.58 2.47
C VAL A 519 -22.00 -4.62 1.04
N GLU A 520 -22.56 -5.77 0.63
CA GLU A 520 -23.08 -5.97 -0.71
C GLU A 520 -24.34 -5.13 -0.96
N GLU A 521 -25.29 -5.13 -0.03
CA GLU A 521 -26.55 -4.40 -0.16
C GLU A 521 -26.35 -2.88 -0.18
N LEU A 522 -25.36 -2.38 0.57
CA LEU A 522 -25.01 -0.96 0.55
C LEU A 522 -24.23 -0.56 -0.71
N GLY A 523 -23.73 -1.54 -1.48
CA GLY A 523 -22.87 -1.30 -2.64
C GLY A 523 -21.50 -0.78 -2.24
N ILE A 524 -20.93 -1.29 -1.13
CA ILE A 524 -19.54 -1.04 -0.78
C ILE A 524 -18.64 -1.76 -1.77
N GLU A 525 -17.73 -1.02 -2.41
CA GLU A 525 -16.85 -1.56 -3.45
C GLU A 525 -15.85 -2.57 -2.86
N LEU A 526 -15.62 -3.67 -3.56
CA LEU A 526 -14.54 -4.62 -3.27
C LEU A 526 -13.34 -4.37 -4.19
N SER A 527 -12.14 -4.64 -3.68
CA SER A 527 -10.90 -4.61 -4.44
C SER A 527 -10.79 -5.83 -5.37
N PRO A 528 -9.84 -5.84 -6.34
CA PRO A 528 -9.57 -7.03 -7.15
C PRO A 528 -9.21 -8.27 -6.33
N ARG A 529 -8.68 -8.09 -5.11
CA ARG A 529 -8.34 -9.16 -4.16
C ARG A 529 -9.52 -9.60 -3.28
N LYS A 530 -10.75 -9.14 -3.61
CA LYS A 530 -11.99 -9.42 -2.88
C LYS A 530 -12.03 -8.89 -1.44
N THR A 531 -11.10 -8.02 -1.05
CA THR A 531 -11.16 -7.24 0.20
C THR A 531 -12.06 -6.01 0.03
N ILE A 532 -12.49 -5.36 1.10
CA ILE A 532 -13.19 -4.06 1.02
C ILE A 532 -12.22 -3.03 0.43
N ALA A 533 -12.63 -2.36 -0.66
CA ALA A 533 -11.81 -1.33 -1.29
C ALA A 533 -11.75 -0.09 -0.40
N THR A 534 -10.55 0.32 -0.02
CA THR A 534 -10.30 1.52 0.76
C THR A 534 -9.40 2.52 0.04
N ASP A 535 -9.54 3.81 0.38
CA ASP A 535 -8.58 4.85 -0.01
C ASP A 535 -7.38 4.90 0.97
N SER A 536 -6.44 5.81 0.73
CA SER A 536 -5.26 5.99 1.61
C SER A 536 -5.59 6.39 3.06
N TYR A 537 -6.85 6.75 3.34
CA TYR A 537 -7.36 7.11 4.66
C TYR A 537 -8.21 6.00 5.29
N LEU A 538 -8.21 4.81 4.69
CA LEU A 538 -8.97 3.63 5.09
C LEU A 538 -10.50 3.76 4.92
N ARG A 539 -10.96 4.72 4.10
CA ARG A 539 -12.39 4.93 3.82
C ARG A 539 -12.85 4.09 2.65
N THR A 540 -14.07 3.58 2.71
CA THR A 540 -14.74 2.97 1.57
C THR A 540 -15.22 4.05 0.58
N ASN A 541 -16.01 3.66 -0.43
CA ASN A 541 -16.75 4.60 -1.25
C ASN A 541 -17.76 5.46 -0.45
N PHE A 542 -18.08 5.08 0.79
CA PHE A 542 -18.81 5.91 1.75
C PHE A 542 -17.82 6.65 2.67
N PRO A 543 -17.73 7.99 2.63
CA PRO A 543 -16.72 8.74 3.38
C PRO A 543 -16.70 8.57 4.90
N ASN A 544 -17.76 8.00 5.49
CA ASN A 544 -17.89 7.76 6.92
C ASN A 544 -17.84 6.27 7.31
N ILE A 545 -17.65 5.37 6.34
CA ILE A 545 -17.44 3.94 6.57
C ILE A 545 -15.97 3.63 6.28
N TYR A 546 -15.33 2.94 7.22
CA TYR A 546 -13.92 2.59 7.17
C TYR A 546 -13.78 1.08 7.26
N ALA A 547 -12.66 0.54 6.79
CA ALA A 547 -12.32 -0.87 6.95
C ALA A 547 -10.86 -1.04 7.37
N VAL A 548 -10.59 -1.97 8.30
CA VAL A 548 -9.26 -2.23 8.88
C VAL A 548 -8.99 -3.72 9.08
N GLY A 549 -7.72 -4.09 9.08
CA GLY A 549 -7.27 -5.47 9.21
C GLY A 549 -7.49 -6.30 7.95
N ASP A 550 -7.59 -7.62 8.13
CA ASP A 550 -7.65 -8.58 7.02
C ASP A 550 -8.78 -8.31 6.02
N VAL A 551 -9.90 -7.73 6.46
CA VAL A 551 -11.04 -7.38 5.59
C VAL A 551 -10.72 -6.25 4.61
N ALA A 552 -9.79 -5.36 4.95
CA ALA A 552 -9.30 -4.29 4.07
C ALA A 552 -8.08 -4.74 3.24
N GLY A 553 -7.21 -5.55 3.85
CA GLY A 553 -5.93 -5.95 3.26
C GLY A 553 -4.98 -4.75 3.07
N PRO A 554 -3.91 -4.90 2.25
CA PRO A 554 -3.45 -6.15 1.63
C PRO A 554 -2.71 -7.07 2.62
N PHE A 555 -2.40 -6.59 3.83
CA PHE A 555 -1.66 -7.33 4.84
C PHE A 555 -2.62 -8.04 5.79
N GLN A 556 -2.38 -9.31 6.05
CA GLN A 556 -3.12 -10.15 7.01
C GLN A 556 -2.26 -10.39 8.24
N LEU A 557 -1.98 -9.31 8.98
CA LEU A 557 -1.06 -9.28 10.11
C LEU A 557 -1.70 -8.50 11.27
N THR A 558 -1.67 -9.06 12.47
CA THR A 558 -2.31 -8.47 13.66
C THR A 558 -1.84 -7.05 13.95
N HIS A 559 -0.52 -6.82 13.95
CA HIS A 559 0.05 -5.49 14.19
C HIS A 559 -0.27 -4.49 13.07
N VAL A 560 -0.49 -4.96 11.83
CA VAL A 560 -0.96 -4.09 10.75
C VAL A 560 -2.43 -3.72 10.94
N ALA A 561 -3.27 -4.65 11.41
CA ALA A 561 -4.65 -4.34 11.77
C ALA A 561 -4.73 -3.26 12.88
N ALA A 562 -3.91 -3.39 13.93
CA ALA A 562 -3.77 -2.37 14.98
C ALA A 562 -3.26 -1.04 14.43
N HIS A 563 -2.25 -1.08 13.54
CA HIS A 563 -1.71 0.12 12.90
C HIS A 563 -2.79 0.84 12.08
N GLN A 564 -3.54 0.11 11.25
CA GLN A 564 -4.64 0.65 10.47
C GLN A 564 -5.76 1.22 11.35
N ALA A 565 -6.10 0.53 12.45
CA ALA A 565 -7.11 0.97 13.41
C ALA A 565 -6.84 2.37 13.96
N TRP A 566 -5.58 2.71 14.25
CA TRP A 566 -5.22 4.06 14.69
C TRP A 566 -5.61 5.12 13.66
N TYR A 567 -5.25 4.94 12.38
CA TYR A 567 -5.60 5.90 11.33
C TYR A 567 -7.12 5.95 11.11
N ALA A 568 -7.78 4.80 11.07
CA ALA A 568 -9.22 4.74 10.86
C ALA A 568 -9.99 5.43 11.99
N ALA A 569 -9.65 5.16 13.25
CA ALA A 569 -10.28 5.79 14.42
C ALA A 569 -10.11 7.31 14.42
N VAL A 570 -8.88 7.80 14.22
CA VAL A 570 -8.60 9.24 14.19
C VAL A 570 -9.30 9.90 13.00
N ASN A 571 -9.26 9.29 11.81
CA ASN A 571 -9.95 9.82 10.64
C ASN A 571 -11.48 9.79 10.79
N ALA A 572 -12.04 8.75 11.41
CA ALA A 572 -13.48 8.61 11.64
C ALA A 572 -14.03 9.66 12.60
N LEU A 573 -13.25 10.03 13.63
CA LEU A 573 -13.65 10.99 14.66
C LEU A 573 -13.32 12.44 14.28
N PHE A 574 -12.10 12.67 13.77
CA PHE A 574 -11.52 14.00 13.59
C PHE A 574 -11.22 14.36 12.12
N GLY A 575 -11.52 13.46 11.17
CA GLY A 575 -11.23 13.64 9.74
C GLY A 575 -11.90 14.84 9.05
N ARG A 576 -12.84 15.50 9.74
CA ARG A 576 -13.42 16.80 9.30
C ARG A 576 -12.43 17.96 9.43
N PHE A 577 -11.48 17.86 10.34
CA PHE A 577 -10.46 18.88 10.61
C PHE A 577 -9.12 18.51 9.96
N LYS A 578 -8.68 17.26 10.14
CA LYS A 578 -7.42 16.75 9.59
C LYS A 578 -7.51 15.26 9.36
N LYS A 579 -6.99 14.80 8.22
CA LYS A 579 -6.92 13.37 7.86
C LYS A 579 -5.47 12.91 7.78
N PHE A 580 -5.23 11.68 8.21
CA PHE A 580 -3.93 11.04 8.22
C PHE A 580 -3.95 9.83 7.28
N LYS A 581 -3.00 9.79 6.35
CA LYS A 581 -2.85 8.64 5.45
C LYS A 581 -2.19 7.50 6.20
N ALA A 582 -2.68 6.28 6.01
CA ALA A 582 -2.01 5.09 6.53
C ALA A 582 -0.62 4.95 5.87
N ASP A 583 0.40 4.68 6.69
CA ASP A 583 1.79 4.57 6.26
C ASP A 583 2.23 3.09 6.31
N TYR A 584 2.45 2.51 5.14
CA TYR A 584 2.89 1.12 5.00
C TYR A 584 4.36 0.99 4.59
N SER A 585 5.15 2.06 4.71
CA SER A 585 6.55 2.07 4.26
C SER A 585 7.45 1.12 5.05
N VAL A 586 7.13 0.85 6.31
CA VAL A 586 7.93 0.02 7.23
C VAL A 586 7.00 -0.94 7.98
N ILE A 587 6.67 -2.06 7.33
CA ILE A 587 5.85 -3.12 7.92
C ILE A 587 6.75 -4.34 8.21
N PRO A 588 6.95 -4.71 9.48
CA PRO A 588 7.66 -5.94 9.82
C PRO A 588 6.78 -7.16 9.60
N TRP A 589 7.41 -8.30 9.33
CA TRP A 589 6.79 -9.62 9.25
C TRP A 589 7.71 -10.63 9.91
N ALA A 590 7.15 -11.60 10.64
CA ALA A 590 7.88 -12.78 11.11
C ALA A 590 7.08 -14.07 10.87
N THR A 591 7.80 -15.14 10.51
CA THR A 591 7.32 -16.53 10.46
C THR A 591 8.09 -17.33 11.49
N PHE A 592 7.37 -18.01 12.38
CA PHE A 592 7.92 -18.61 13.60
C PHE A 592 8.26 -20.10 13.40
N THR A 593 8.85 -20.42 12.26
CA THR A 593 9.60 -21.67 12.09
C THR A 593 10.88 -21.61 12.94
N ASP A 594 11.62 -22.71 12.99
CA ASP A 594 12.91 -22.79 13.65
C ASP A 594 13.96 -23.32 12.65
N PRO A 595 14.80 -22.44 12.05
CA PRO A 595 14.98 -21.02 12.41
C PRO A 595 13.81 -20.11 12.01
N GLU A 596 13.64 -18.99 12.72
CA GLU A 596 12.63 -17.98 12.40
C GLU A 596 13.04 -17.22 11.14
N VAL A 597 12.06 -16.71 10.39
CA VAL A 597 12.29 -15.81 9.26
C VAL A 597 11.59 -14.49 9.55
N ALA A 598 12.33 -13.39 9.58
CA ALA A 598 11.80 -12.06 9.82
C ALA A 598 12.27 -11.08 8.75
N ARG A 599 11.38 -10.21 8.28
CA ARG A 599 11.73 -9.21 7.26
C ARG A 599 10.99 -7.88 7.41
N VAL A 600 11.61 -6.82 6.92
CA VAL A 600 11.02 -5.48 6.80
C VAL A 600 11.51 -4.82 5.51
N GLY A 601 10.64 -4.06 4.84
CA GLY A 601 10.99 -3.40 3.58
C GLY A 601 11.05 -4.36 2.39
N LEU A 602 11.89 -4.03 1.42
CA LEU A 602 12.04 -4.79 0.18
C LEU A 602 12.81 -6.10 0.41
N SER A 603 12.36 -7.17 -0.23
CA SER A 603 13.20 -8.33 -0.50
C SER A 603 14.02 -8.15 -1.78
N GLU A 604 14.99 -9.03 -2.06
CA GLU A 604 15.74 -8.98 -3.31
C GLU A 604 14.82 -9.21 -4.53
N ALA A 605 13.94 -10.22 -4.45
CA ALA A 605 12.97 -10.51 -5.50
C ALA A 605 12.02 -9.33 -5.76
N GLU A 606 11.57 -8.64 -4.70
CA GLU A 606 10.73 -7.45 -4.84
C GLU A 606 11.51 -6.25 -5.41
N ALA A 607 12.79 -6.08 -5.04
CA ALA A 607 13.63 -5.05 -5.60
C ALA A 607 13.85 -5.26 -7.11
N GLU A 608 14.10 -6.50 -7.53
CA GLU A 608 14.21 -6.89 -8.94
C GLU A 608 12.89 -6.68 -9.68
N GLU A 609 11.77 -7.20 -9.15
CA GLU A 609 10.44 -7.04 -9.73
C GLU A 609 10.09 -5.56 -9.87
N GLN A 610 10.50 -4.71 -8.93
CA GLN A 610 10.26 -3.26 -8.96
C GLN A 610 11.30 -2.49 -9.80
N GLY A 611 12.45 -3.08 -10.14
CA GLY A 611 13.55 -2.42 -10.85
C GLY A 611 14.28 -1.40 -9.96
N VAL A 612 14.37 -1.67 -8.66
CA VAL A 612 15.07 -0.85 -7.67
C VAL A 612 16.51 -1.36 -7.57
N ALA A 613 17.49 -0.51 -7.88
CA ALA A 613 18.89 -0.85 -7.68
C ALA A 613 19.19 -0.96 -6.18
N VAL A 614 19.74 -2.10 -5.78
CA VAL A 614 20.09 -2.42 -4.40
C VAL A 614 21.51 -2.93 -4.32
N GLU A 615 22.15 -2.69 -3.20
CA GLU A 615 23.38 -3.35 -2.79
C GLU A 615 23.06 -4.27 -1.62
N VAL A 616 23.49 -5.53 -1.71
CA VAL A 616 23.21 -6.56 -0.71
C VAL A 616 24.43 -6.74 0.17
N THR A 617 24.24 -6.65 1.49
CA THR A 617 25.25 -7.02 2.48
C THR A 617 24.69 -8.12 3.36
N ARG A 618 25.50 -9.14 3.62
CA ARG A 618 25.09 -10.33 4.36
C ARG A 618 26.13 -10.71 5.40
N PHE A 619 25.68 -11.18 6.55
CA PHE A 619 26.50 -11.73 7.62
C PHE A 619 25.92 -13.08 8.05
N GLU A 620 26.75 -14.11 8.15
CA GLU A 620 26.34 -15.47 8.49
C GLU A 620 26.38 -15.68 10.01
N LEU A 621 25.33 -16.27 10.60
CA LEU A 621 25.28 -16.50 12.05
C LEU A 621 26.32 -17.52 12.54
N LYS A 622 26.90 -18.33 11.66
CA LYS A 622 28.03 -19.22 11.99
C LYS A 622 29.30 -18.48 12.42
N GLU A 623 29.40 -17.18 12.14
CA GLU A 623 30.52 -16.32 12.52
C GLU A 623 30.21 -15.53 13.81
N LEU A 624 29.01 -15.67 14.36
CA LEU A 624 28.59 -14.98 15.58
C LEU A 624 28.87 -15.81 16.82
N ASP A 625 29.72 -15.30 17.72
CA ASP A 625 30.08 -15.98 18.97
C ASP A 625 28.86 -16.44 19.80
N ARG A 626 27.83 -15.60 19.90
CA ARG A 626 26.60 -15.98 20.63
C ARG A 626 25.87 -17.15 19.96
N ALA A 627 25.74 -17.14 18.63
CA ALA A 627 25.08 -18.22 17.92
C ALA A 627 25.89 -19.52 17.97
N ILE A 628 27.23 -19.42 17.98
CA ILE A 628 28.13 -20.57 18.20
C ILE A 628 27.91 -21.14 19.62
N ALA A 629 27.89 -20.28 20.64
CA ALA A 629 27.69 -20.68 22.03
C ALA A 629 26.33 -21.37 22.25
N ASP A 630 25.28 -20.91 21.56
CA ASP A 630 23.93 -21.49 21.64
C ASP A 630 23.74 -22.72 20.73
N GLY A 631 24.70 -23.02 19.84
CA GLY A 631 24.53 -24.05 18.81
C GLY A 631 23.50 -23.69 17.73
N ALA A 632 23.17 -22.40 17.60
CA ALA A 632 22.15 -21.84 16.73
C ALA A 632 22.75 -21.09 15.52
N THR A 633 23.75 -21.70 14.89
CA THR A 633 24.57 -21.07 13.82
C THR A 633 23.93 -21.08 12.43
N ASN A 634 22.81 -21.78 12.25
CA ASN A 634 22.13 -21.87 10.95
C ASN A 634 21.27 -20.63 10.70
N GLY A 635 21.74 -19.72 9.85
CA GLY A 635 21.03 -18.51 9.54
C GLY A 635 21.93 -17.36 9.12
N PHE A 636 21.33 -16.22 8.83
CA PHE A 636 22.00 -15.03 8.35
C PHE A 636 21.21 -13.76 8.64
N ILE A 637 21.89 -12.63 8.56
CA ILE A 637 21.27 -11.31 8.39
C ILE A 637 21.65 -10.76 7.03
N LYS A 638 20.66 -10.29 6.29
CA LYS A 638 20.80 -9.72 4.96
C LYS A 638 20.15 -8.33 4.92
N VAL A 639 20.93 -7.33 4.55
CA VAL A 639 20.48 -5.93 4.46
C VAL A 639 20.65 -5.43 3.03
N LEU A 640 19.59 -4.86 2.49
CA LEU A 640 19.57 -4.19 1.19
C LEU A 640 19.73 -2.70 1.42
N THR A 641 20.69 -2.08 0.74
CA THR A 641 20.96 -0.64 0.80
C THR A 641 20.89 0.02 -0.58
N VAL A 642 20.75 1.34 -0.61
CA VAL A 642 20.95 2.12 -1.85
C VAL A 642 22.43 2.01 -2.24
N PRO A 643 22.80 1.64 -3.48
CA PRO A 643 24.20 1.49 -3.88
C PRO A 643 25.07 2.70 -3.50
N GLY A 644 26.17 2.44 -2.78
CA GLY A 644 27.11 3.46 -2.32
C GLY A 644 26.60 4.36 -1.18
N LYS A 645 25.45 4.07 -0.58
CA LYS A 645 24.88 4.81 0.56
C LYS A 645 24.42 3.83 1.64
N ASP A 646 24.54 4.23 2.90
CA ASP A 646 24.14 3.38 4.03
C ASP A 646 22.62 3.34 4.28
N LYS A 647 21.81 3.90 3.36
CA LYS A 647 20.35 3.95 3.49
C LYS A 647 19.75 2.56 3.27
N ILE A 648 19.12 2.04 4.32
CA ILE A 648 18.45 0.74 4.33
C ILE A 648 17.16 0.79 3.50
N LEU A 649 16.97 -0.21 2.65
CA LEU A 649 15.80 -0.41 1.78
C LEU A 649 14.99 -1.65 2.20
N GLY A 650 15.65 -2.64 2.78
CA GLY A 650 15.01 -3.82 3.33
C GLY A 650 15.99 -4.70 4.08
N VAL A 651 15.45 -5.56 4.93
CA VAL A 651 16.21 -6.48 5.77
C VAL A 651 15.48 -7.81 5.84
N THR A 652 16.23 -8.90 5.73
CA THR A 652 15.79 -10.26 6.01
C THR A 652 16.74 -10.88 7.04
N ILE A 653 16.19 -11.41 8.13
CA ILE A 653 16.89 -12.14 9.18
C ILE A 653 16.33 -13.55 9.18
N VAL A 654 17.21 -14.54 9.11
CA VAL A 654 16.86 -15.95 9.31
C VAL A 654 17.73 -16.48 10.44
N GLY A 655 17.10 -16.95 11.52
CA GLY A 655 17.84 -17.41 12.69
C GLY A 655 16.99 -17.45 13.96
N GLU A 656 17.60 -17.80 15.08
CA GLU A 656 16.93 -17.73 16.37
C GLU A 656 16.70 -16.27 16.79
N HIS A 657 15.52 -15.96 17.31
CA HIS A 657 15.06 -14.60 17.65
C HIS A 657 14.96 -13.62 16.48
N ALA A 658 14.90 -14.09 15.23
CA ALA A 658 14.81 -13.21 14.06
C ALA A 658 13.69 -12.16 14.18
N GLY A 659 12.53 -12.55 14.71
CA GLY A 659 11.39 -11.64 14.92
C GLY A 659 11.70 -10.47 15.86
N ASP A 660 12.48 -10.73 16.91
CA ASP A 660 12.86 -9.72 17.91
C ASP A 660 14.01 -8.83 17.40
N LEU A 661 15.01 -9.42 16.74
CA LEU A 661 16.16 -8.72 16.17
C LEU A 661 15.78 -7.70 15.09
N LEU A 662 14.67 -7.96 14.38
CA LEU A 662 14.16 -7.10 13.32
C LEU A 662 13.75 -5.70 13.83
N ALA A 663 13.40 -5.57 15.12
CA ALA A 663 12.85 -4.34 15.69
C ALA A 663 13.81 -3.14 15.55
N GLU A 664 15.13 -3.35 15.65
CA GLU A 664 16.13 -2.30 15.46
C GLU A 664 16.06 -1.72 14.04
N TYR A 665 15.94 -2.58 13.03
CA TYR A 665 15.82 -2.15 11.63
C TYR A 665 14.49 -1.48 11.33
N VAL A 666 13.40 -1.92 11.95
CA VAL A 666 12.09 -1.23 11.86
C VAL A 666 12.22 0.20 12.36
N LEU A 667 12.86 0.40 13.52
CA LEU A 667 13.11 1.72 14.07
C LEU A 667 14.02 2.55 13.14
N ALA A 668 15.12 1.97 12.68
CA ALA A 668 16.08 2.63 11.82
C ALA A 668 15.45 3.10 10.51
N MET A 669 14.70 2.24 9.83
CA MET A 669 13.99 2.59 8.60
C MET A 669 12.91 3.64 8.83
N LYS A 670 12.16 3.57 9.94
CA LYS A 670 11.12 4.54 10.27
C LYS A 670 11.68 5.95 10.46
N HIS A 671 12.89 6.07 11.00
CA HIS A 671 13.55 7.35 11.29
C HIS A 671 14.65 7.72 10.28
N GLY A 672 14.84 6.93 9.22
CA GLY A 672 15.86 7.20 8.20
C GLY A 672 17.30 7.06 8.69
N LEU A 673 17.55 6.21 9.68
CA LEU A 673 18.89 5.88 10.17
C LEU A 673 19.52 4.81 9.27
N GLY A 674 20.73 5.07 8.76
CA GLY A 674 21.49 4.14 7.92
C GLY A 674 22.38 3.18 8.69
N LEU A 675 23.03 2.25 8.00
CA LEU A 675 23.90 1.22 8.60
C LEU A 675 25.05 1.79 9.43
N ASN A 676 25.60 2.98 9.12
CA ASN A 676 26.64 3.56 9.97
C ASN A 676 26.12 3.88 11.38
N LYS A 677 24.82 4.18 11.55
CA LYS A 677 24.21 4.41 12.86
C LYS A 677 24.04 3.11 13.64
N ILE A 678 23.72 2.00 12.96
CA ILE A 678 23.69 0.66 13.58
C ILE A 678 25.10 0.27 14.04
N LEU A 679 26.10 0.42 13.16
CA LEU A 679 27.50 0.10 13.47
C LEU A 679 28.06 0.92 14.65
N GLY A 680 27.68 2.20 14.74
CA GLY A 680 28.11 3.10 15.81
C GLY A 680 27.40 2.87 17.16
N THR A 681 26.38 2.02 17.21
CA THR A 681 25.64 1.71 18.44
C THR A 681 26.33 0.58 19.20
N ILE A 682 26.50 0.76 20.51
CA ILE A 682 27.01 -0.28 21.40
C ILE A 682 25.93 -1.36 21.54
N HIS A 683 26.28 -2.58 21.14
CA HIS A 683 25.48 -3.78 21.35
C HIS A 683 26.09 -4.58 22.50
N THR A 684 25.24 -5.17 23.35
CA THR A 684 25.70 -6.03 24.44
C THR A 684 26.39 -7.27 23.89
N TYR A 685 27.50 -7.69 24.50
CA TYR A 685 28.27 -8.87 24.11
C TYR A 685 28.29 -9.94 25.23
N PRO A 686 28.17 -11.24 24.90
CA PRO A 686 27.77 -11.78 23.60
C PRO A 686 26.22 -11.81 23.46
N THR A 687 25.66 -11.25 22.38
CA THR A 687 24.21 -11.36 22.09
C THR A 687 23.89 -11.58 20.62
N MET A 688 22.69 -12.11 20.31
CA MET A 688 22.23 -12.29 18.93
C MET A 688 22.11 -10.96 18.18
N ALA A 689 21.83 -9.86 18.91
CA ALA A 689 21.72 -8.52 18.33
C ALA A 689 23.04 -8.01 17.72
N GLU A 690 24.19 -8.53 18.13
CA GLU A 690 25.46 -8.16 17.51
C GLU A 690 25.56 -8.54 16.03
N ALA A 691 24.76 -9.50 15.55
CA ALA A 691 24.67 -9.77 14.12
C ALA A 691 24.22 -8.54 13.31
N ASN A 692 23.34 -7.69 13.87
CA ASN A 692 22.91 -6.44 13.23
C ASN A 692 24.09 -5.46 13.08
N LYS A 693 24.96 -5.41 14.09
CA LYS A 693 26.21 -4.63 14.08
C LYS A 693 27.22 -5.20 13.10
N TYR A 694 27.40 -6.52 13.05
CA TYR A 694 28.39 -7.16 12.19
C TYR A 694 28.03 -7.04 10.71
N VAL A 695 26.76 -7.18 10.31
CA VAL A 695 26.36 -6.91 8.91
C VAL A 695 26.59 -5.44 8.52
N ALA A 696 26.39 -4.50 9.46
CA ALA A 696 26.75 -3.10 9.23
C ALA A 696 28.28 -2.91 9.10
N GLY A 697 29.06 -3.70 9.84
CA GLY A 697 30.50 -3.79 9.73
C GLY A 697 30.96 -4.31 8.37
N GLU A 698 30.34 -5.36 7.84
CA GLU A 698 30.62 -5.86 6.49
C GLU A 698 30.37 -4.80 5.42
N TRP A 699 29.23 -4.09 5.52
CA TRP A 699 28.92 -2.99 4.61
C TRP A 699 30.01 -1.90 4.70
N LYS A 700 30.43 -1.54 5.92
CA LYS A 700 31.47 -0.52 6.13
C LYS A 700 32.83 -0.95 5.60
N ARG A 701 33.18 -2.23 5.75
CA ARG A 701 34.42 -2.83 5.24
C ARG A 701 34.48 -2.74 3.72
N ALA A 702 33.38 -3.07 3.04
CA ALA A 702 33.25 -2.95 1.58
C ALA A 702 33.38 -1.49 1.09
N HIS A 703 32.97 -0.52 1.92
CA HIS A 703 33.03 0.92 1.65
C HIS A 703 34.21 1.65 2.32
N ALA A 704 35.22 0.91 2.78
CA ALA A 704 36.37 1.54 3.44
C ALA A 704 37.11 2.48 2.47
N PRO A 705 37.49 3.69 2.89
CA PRO A 705 38.16 4.66 2.01
C PRO A 705 39.62 4.24 1.77
N GLN A 706 39.85 3.31 0.84
CA GLN A 706 41.16 2.69 0.59
C GLN A 706 42.29 3.70 0.36
N GLY A 707 42.02 4.79 -0.38
CA GLY A 707 43.00 5.86 -0.60
C GLY A 707 43.42 6.59 0.67
N LEU A 708 42.49 6.80 1.60
CA LEU A 708 42.78 7.40 2.91
C LEU A 708 43.55 6.41 3.79
N LEU A 709 43.15 5.13 3.79
CA LEU A 709 43.83 4.10 4.57
C LEU A 709 45.30 3.94 4.17
N ALA A 710 45.63 4.01 2.88
CA ALA A 710 47.02 4.00 2.41
C ALA A 710 47.82 5.22 2.91
N TRP A 711 47.17 6.38 3.04
CA TRP A 711 47.79 7.58 3.60
C TRP A 711 48.01 7.45 5.11
N VAL A 712 47.02 6.91 5.83
CA VAL A 712 47.10 6.63 7.27
C VAL A 712 48.18 5.58 7.57
N GLU A 713 48.32 4.56 6.73
CA GLU A 713 49.40 3.57 6.84
C GLU A 713 50.78 4.24 6.72
N ARG A 714 50.96 5.14 5.74
CA ARG A 714 52.21 5.92 5.59
C ARG A 714 52.46 6.82 6.80
N PHE A 715 51.41 7.46 7.32
CA PHE A 715 51.49 8.29 8.52
C PHE A 715 51.96 7.48 9.74
N HIS A 716 51.36 6.31 10.01
CA HIS A 716 51.79 5.43 11.09
C HIS A 716 53.17 4.80 10.84
N ALA A 717 53.54 4.55 9.59
CA ALA A 717 54.90 4.12 9.25
C ALA A 717 55.94 5.22 9.52
N TRP A 718 55.56 6.49 9.36
CA TRP A 718 56.37 7.64 9.73
C TRP A 718 56.44 7.84 11.25
N GLU A 719 55.33 7.79 11.99
CA GLU A 719 55.32 7.90 13.47
C GLU A 719 56.14 6.81 14.18
N ARG A 720 56.29 5.64 13.55
CA ARG A 720 57.09 4.53 14.10
C ARG A 720 58.61 4.71 13.90
N ARG A 721 59.05 5.68 13.09
CA ARG A 721 60.47 6.01 12.87
C ARG A 721 60.87 7.15 13.78
#